data_AF-A0A496UMT4-F1
#
_entry.id   AF-A0A496UMT4-F1
#
_cell.length_a   1.000
_cell.length_b   1.000
_cell.length_c   1.000
_cell.angle_alpha   90.00
_cell.angle_beta   90.00
_cell.angle_gamma   90.00
#
_symmetry.space_group_name_H-M   'P 1'
#
loop_
_entity.id
_entity.type
_entity.pdbx_description
1 polymer ?
#
loop_
_entity_poly.entity_id
_entity_poly.type
_entity_poly.pdbx_seq_one_letter_code
_entity_poly.pdbx_strand_id
1 'polypeptide(L)'
;MISLAEKIKVKKLRVYELAKELNLSSEALLKVLQEMTISVKSHMSSLTSEDELKVRNRFDREKEAARTKTVRKKRKKKKRRPKPIITAEAVKTVKDTLARIDSGAGKSRQKKRKKYREEKVEKLQEIVRDGDSLIIRITDYTSPSELSELMEISLSRIIGKFMEMGVMATANQRLDVETVSLLAHEFNFEVEVVESYGARELENRRVSIGGSESTRFPIITVMGHVDHGKTALLDRIRKTNIIATESGGITQHIGAYISKLADGKKITFIDTPGHEAFTAMRTRGARVTDIVILVIAADSRVMPQTQEAIDHARAAKVPIVVAITKIDLPTANPDFIKKDLASHNVLIEEWGGEILCSEVSSITGENVEDLMDKLLMQAEMLELTAYPDRPARGTVLEGEVDPRRGTVVNVIIQDGTLRVEDDFVAGRCRGRVRAMYDENDNEIKEAGPGIPVQVLGCNSVPDAGEPIVAVSSEHEAKRISRRRQIVQRERELHAGSMVSLEDFWQKTAENEGTMNLIVKADVQGTAEAIVDALSKLGNEEVSVNIIRSGAGGISSNDVNLAAASNAIIIGFRVRPDVRAREEASARDVEIAIFSVIHQVEDTINKALSGLLKPEEKEEFLGSAEVRELFRVPKIGTIAGSYVISGLIRRNAQIRLVRNGVDLWSGTVSSLKRFKEDRKEVKSGFECGIGLSGYNDIKLGDVIESFEIISVAREL
;
A
#
# COMPACT_ATOMS: atom_id res chain seq x y z
N MET A 1 -6.87 34.71 75.39
CA MET A 1 -5.50 34.81 75.94
C MET A 1 -4.69 33.64 75.43
N ILE A 2 -3.51 33.94 74.89
CA ILE A 2 -2.59 33.04 74.19
C ILE A 2 -1.76 32.24 75.21
N SER A 3 -1.19 31.12 74.74
CA SER A 3 0.00 30.40 75.24
C SER A 3 -0.27 29.29 76.26
N LEU A 4 0.37 28.12 76.23
CA LEU A 4 1.51 27.62 75.45
C LEU A 4 1.46 26.08 75.51
N ALA A 5 1.12 25.40 74.41
CA ALA A 5 1.23 23.94 74.29
C ALA A 5 1.41 23.54 72.83
N GLU A 6 2.49 23.99 72.20
CA GLU A 6 2.89 23.47 70.89
C GLU A 6 3.58 22.11 71.04
N LYS A 7 2.80 21.06 70.76
CA LYS A 7 3.29 19.71 70.46
C LYS A 7 3.91 19.70 69.07
N ILE A 8 5.23 19.60 68.97
CA ILE A 8 5.90 19.23 67.71
C ILE A 8 5.71 17.72 67.49
N LYS A 9 4.67 17.34 66.73
CA LYS A 9 4.54 15.99 66.16
C LYS A 9 5.39 15.91 64.89
N VAL A 10 6.57 15.28 64.97
CA VAL A 10 7.38 14.95 63.78
C VAL A 10 6.61 13.95 62.92
N LYS A 11 6.20 14.38 61.72
CA LYS A 11 5.47 13.57 60.74
C LYS A 11 6.44 12.55 60.13
N LYS A 12 6.21 11.25 60.35
CA LYS A 12 7.00 10.17 59.73
C LYS A 12 6.64 10.06 58.24
N LEU A 13 7.61 10.32 57.36
CA LEU A 13 7.45 10.25 55.90
C LEU A 13 7.38 8.78 55.42
N ARG A 14 6.51 8.46 54.47
CA ARG A 14 6.41 7.11 53.90
C ARG A 14 7.29 6.92 52.67
N VAL A 15 7.74 5.70 52.40
CA VAL A 15 8.63 5.38 51.26
C VAL A 15 8.08 5.88 49.91
N TYR A 16 6.78 5.71 49.63
CA TYR A 16 6.21 6.20 48.36
C TYR A 16 6.23 7.74 48.24
N GLU A 17 6.17 8.46 49.36
CA GLU A 17 6.21 9.93 49.37
C GLU A 17 7.62 10.40 49.02
N LEU A 18 8.64 9.76 49.62
CA LEU A 18 10.04 10.02 49.27
C LEU A 18 10.36 9.62 47.82
N ALA A 19 9.78 8.53 47.32
CA ALA A 19 9.95 8.09 45.93
C ALA A 19 9.40 9.13 44.95
N LYS A 20 8.23 9.70 45.26
CA LYS A 20 7.60 10.75 44.46
C LYS A 20 8.42 12.04 44.47
N GLU A 21 8.97 12.44 45.62
CA GLU A 21 9.86 13.62 45.71
C GLU A 21 11.15 13.45 44.90
N LEU A 22 11.72 12.24 44.88
CA LEU A 22 12.94 11.92 44.15
C LEU A 22 12.69 11.58 42.67
N ASN A 23 11.44 11.65 42.18
CA ASN A 23 11.02 11.24 40.84
C ASN A 23 11.44 9.79 40.47
N LEU A 24 11.26 8.86 41.41
CA LEU A 24 11.56 7.44 41.24
C LEU A 24 10.29 6.60 41.39
N SER A 25 10.29 5.41 40.76
CA SER A 25 9.26 4.42 41.07
C SER A 25 9.45 3.90 42.50
N SER A 26 8.34 3.57 43.17
CA SER A 26 8.38 3.04 44.54
C SER A 26 9.20 1.74 44.62
N GLU A 27 9.23 0.93 43.56
CA GLU A 27 10.07 -0.27 43.41
C GLU A 27 11.55 0.05 43.32
N ALA A 28 11.93 1.08 42.57
CA ALA A 28 13.31 1.51 42.47
C ALA A 28 13.82 2.01 43.83
N LEU A 29 13.00 2.77 44.57
CA LEU A 29 13.40 3.25 45.89
C LEU A 29 13.54 2.12 46.91
N LEU A 30 12.68 1.09 46.88
CA LEU A 30 12.85 -0.08 47.75
C LEU A 30 14.16 -0.83 47.49
N LYS A 31 14.57 -0.98 46.22
CA LYS A 31 15.87 -1.61 45.88
C LYS A 31 17.04 -0.78 46.44
N VAL A 32 16.98 0.54 46.30
CA VAL A 32 18.01 1.45 46.86
C VAL A 32 18.06 1.37 48.39
N LEU A 33 16.90 1.28 49.05
CA LEU A 33 16.83 1.11 50.52
C LEU A 33 17.42 -0.24 50.97
N GLN A 34 17.16 -1.33 50.22
CA GLN A 34 17.75 -2.65 50.47
C GLN A 34 19.27 -2.64 50.31
N GLU A 35 19.80 -2.00 49.26
CA GLU A 35 21.26 -1.82 49.07
C GLU A 35 21.91 -1.04 50.22
N MET A 36 21.17 -0.11 50.82
CA MET A 36 21.64 0.69 51.96
C MET A 36 21.47 -0.03 53.31
N THR A 37 21.12 -1.31 53.30
CA THR A 37 20.82 -2.13 54.50
C THR A 37 19.71 -1.56 55.39
N ILE A 38 18.83 -0.73 54.83
CA ILE A 38 17.66 -0.19 55.52
C ILE A 38 16.51 -1.17 55.29
N SER A 39 16.10 -1.90 56.32
CA SER A 39 15.07 -2.94 56.20
C SER A 39 13.67 -2.33 56.13
N VAL A 40 13.07 -2.33 54.94
CA VAL A 40 11.73 -1.80 54.72
C VAL A 40 10.90 -2.81 53.93
N LYS A 41 9.77 -3.27 54.50
CA LYS A 41 9.01 -4.42 53.96
C LYS A 41 8.10 -4.06 52.78
N SER A 42 7.68 -2.81 52.67
CA SER A 42 6.72 -2.35 51.66
C SER A 42 6.80 -0.83 51.43
N HIS A 43 6.32 -0.37 50.27
CA HIS A 43 6.21 1.04 49.89
C HIS A 43 5.40 1.92 50.87
N MET A 44 4.58 1.30 51.71
CA MET A 44 3.77 2.00 52.73
C MET A 44 4.47 2.18 54.07
N SER A 45 5.67 1.62 54.24
CA SER A 45 6.41 1.71 55.50
C SER A 45 6.89 3.14 55.74
N SER A 46 6.92 3.55 57.01
CA SER A 46 7.48 4.83 57.43
C SER A 46 9.00 4.76 57.54
N LEU A 47 9.69 5.76 57.01
CA LEU A 47 11.13 5.95 57.20
C LEU A 47 11.39 6.77 58.47
N THR A 48 12.52 6.52 59.12
CA THR A 48 13.02 7.41 60.17
C THR A 48 13.66 8.65 59.54
N SER A 49 13.69 9.76 60.28
CA SER A 49 14.30 11.01 59.79
C SER A 49 15.80 10.86 59.48
N GLU A 50 16.50 9.91 60.13
CA GLU A 50 17.90 9.58 59.83
C GLU A 50 18.04 8.83 58.49
N ASP A 51 17.14 7.89 58.21
CA ASP A 51 17.16 7.12 56.96
C ASP A 51 16.81 7.99 55.76
N GLU A 52 15.86 8.92 55.92
CA GLU A 52 15.50 9.92 54.90
C GLU A 52 16.71 10.80 54.52
N LEU A 53 17.46 11.29 55.50
CA LEU A 53 18.67 12.09 55.29
C LEU A 53 19.77 11.30 54.56
N LYS A 54 19.97 10.03 54.91
CA LYS A 54 20.95 9.16 54.23
C LYS A 54 20.61 8.96 52.76
N VAL A 55 19.33 8.73 52.44
CA VAL A 55 18.87 8.52 51.07
C VAL A 55 19.03 9.82 50.26
N ARG A 56 18.62 10.97 50.78
CA ARG A 56 18.79 12.26 50.09
C ARG A 56 20.26 12.58 49.79
N ASN A 57 21.15 12.39 50.76
CA ASN A 57 22.58 12.64 50.59
C ASN A 57 23.22 11.75 49.51
N ARG A 58 22.76 10.50 49.34
CA ARG A 58 23.22 9.61 48.26
C ARG A 58 22.78 10.13 46.89
N PHE A 59 21.51 10.52 46.76
CA PHE A 59 20.97 11.05 45.50
C PHE A 59 21.60 12.40 45.11
N ASP A 60 21.87 13.28 46.06
CA ASP A 60 22.56 14.54 45.76
C ASP A 60 24.01 14.31 45.29
N ARG A 61 24.73 13.37 45.90
CA ARG A 61 26.07 12.94 45.43
C ARG A 61 26.03 12.35 44.02
N GLU A 62 25.05 11.50 43.72
CA GLU A 62 24.88 10.93 42.38
C GLU A 62 24.48 11.99 41.35
N LYS A 63 23.67 12.99 41.73
CA LYS A 63 23.25 14.11 40.88
C LYS A 63 24.42 15.05 40.58
N GLU A 64 25.31 15.30 41.54
CA GLU A 64 26.55 16.05 41.34
C GLU A 64 27.55 15.29 40.46
N ALA A 65 27.69 13.97 40.65
CA ALA A 65 28.53 13.12 39.80
C ALA A 65 28.01 13.04 38.34
N ALA A 66 26.68 13.00 38.16
CA ALA A 66 26.04 13.05 36.85
C ALA A 66 26.24 14.40 36.16
N ARG A 67 26.17 15.52 36.92
CA ARG A 67 26.46 16.88 36.43
C ARG A 67 27.93 17.03 36.00
N THR A 68 28.90 16.50 36.77
CA THR A 68 30.33 16.55 36.38
C THR A 68 30.64 15.69 35.15
N LYS A 69 29.99 14.53 34.98
CA LYS A 69 30.10 13.70 33.77
C LYS A 69 29.49 14.38 32.52
N THR A 70 28.36 15.08 32.67
CA THR A 70 27.76 15.85 31.56
C THR A 70 28.56 17.11 31.20
N VAL A 71 29.17 17.78 32.18
CA VAL A 71 30.06 18.94 31.94
C VAL A 71 31.37 18.51 31.25
N ARG A 72 31.95 17.35 31.59
CA ARG A 72 33.12 16.77 30.87
C ARG A 72 32.78 16.36 29.43
N LYS A 73 31.59 15.78 29.17
CA LYS A 73 31.11 15.47 27.81
C LYS A 73 30.83 16.73 26.98
N LYS A 74 30.32 17.81 27.59
CA LYS A 74 30.10 19.11 26.93
C LYS A 74 31.40 19.90 26.68
N ARG A 75 32.44 19.75 27.52
CA ARG A 75 33.75 20.40 27.33
C ARG A 75 34.58 19.83 26.17
N LYS A 76 34.41 18.54 25.79
CA LYS A 76 35.05 17.99 24.58
C LYS A 76 34.39 18.44 23.25
N LYS A 77 33.17 18.98 23.27
CA LYS A 77 32.42 19.42 22.07
C LYS A 77 32.38 20.94 21.83
N LYS A 78 33.05 21.76 22.65
CA LYS A 78 33.12 23.23 22.48
C LYS A 78 34.56 23.76 22.48
N LYS A 79 35.30 23.49 21.40
CA LYS A 79 36.34 24.41 20.90
C LYS A 79 35.82 25.01 19.59
N ARG A 80 35.18 26.19 19.66
CA ARG A 80 35.10 27.22 18.59
C ARG A 80 34.33 28.47 19.10
N ARG A 81 35.13 29.52 19.38
CA ARG A 81 34.95 30.99 19.48
C ARG A 81 33.82 31.66 20.35
N PRO A 82 34.10 32.80 21.04
CA PRO A 82 33.17 33.47 21.96
C PRO A 82 32.43 34.70 21.37
N LYS A 83 31.36 35.17 22.05
CA LYS A 83 30.69 36.48 21.86
C LYS A 83 30.59 37.23 23.22
N PRO A 84 30.53 38.58 23.24
CA PRO A 84 30.86 39.40 24.41
C PRO A 84 29.70 39.64 25.40
N ILE A 85 30.07 40.13 26.58
CA ILE A 85 29.27 40.35 27.80
C ILE A 85 28.67 41.77 27.80
N ILE A 86 27.44 41.94 28.30
CA ILE A 86 26.82 43.26 28.58
C ILE A 86 26.67 43.42 30.11
N THR A 87 27.07 44.59 30.64
CA THR A 87 27.18 44.93 32.07
C THR A 87 25.91 45.52 32.68
N ALA A 88 25.85 45.50 34.02
CA ALA A 88 24.68 45.74 34.88
C ALA A 88 24.15 47.19 34.96
N GLU A 89 24.70 48.14 34.21
CA GLU A 89 24.26 49.55 34.27
C GLU A 89 23.04 49.84 33.36
N ALA A 90 22.76 49.01 32.36
CA ALA A 90 21.63 49.20 31.44
C ALA A 90 20.25 48.85 32.04
N VAL A 91 20.19 48.17 33.19
CA VAL A 91 18.92 47.71 33.80
C VAL A 91 18.31 48.75 34.74
N LYS A 92 19.10 49.70 35.25
CA LYS A 92 18.62 50.72 36.20
C LYS A 92 17.83 51.84 35.53
N THR A 93 18.21 52.26 34.33
CA THR A 93 17.57 53.38 33.60
C THR A 93 16.17 53.05 33.06
N VAL A 94 15.86 51.77 32.85
CA VAL A 94 14.55 51.31 32.36
C VAL A 94 13.51 51.29 33.48
N LYS A 95 13.92 51.11 34.74
CA LYS A 95 12.98 50.97 35.87
C LYS A 95 12.42 52.31 36.34
N ASP A 96 13.21 53.38 36.27
CA ASP A 96 12.79 54.73 36.67
C ASP A 96 11.92 55.43 35.61
N THR A 97 12.00 55.02 34.35
CA THR A 97 11.16 55.55 33.26
C THR A 97 9.76 54.93 33.24
N LEU A 98 9.62 53.69 33.69
CA LEU A 98 8.34 52.98 33.76
C LEU A 98 7.42 53.45 34.90
N ALA A 99 7.97 54.02 35.98
CA ALA A 99 7.18 54.49 37.13
C ALA A 99 6.46 55.83 36.91
N ARG A 100 6.79 56.59 35.85
CA ARG A 100 6.18 57.90 35.55
C ARG A 100 4.98 57.85 34.60
N ILE A 101 4.60 56.67 34.11
CA ILE A 101 3.58 56.50 33.07
C ILE A 101 2.20 56.09 33.64
N ASP A 102 2.12 55.74 34.93
CA ASP A 102 0.96 55.01 35.47
C ASP A 102 -0.04 55.84 36.32
N SER A 103 -0.23 57.13 36.00
CA SER A 103 -1.33 57.90 36.62
C SER A 103 -2.00 58.90 35.67
N GLY A 104 -3.20 58.50 35.19
CA GLY A 104 -4.30 59.41 34.87
C GLY A 104 -4.48 59.82 33.40
N ALA A 105 -5.56 59.31 32.76
CA ALA A 105 -6.47 60.01 31.81
C ALA A 105 -7.13 59.02 30.82
N GLY A 106 -8.12 58.27 31.30
CA GLY A 106 -9.05 57.53 30.46
C GLY A 106 -10.06 58.47 29.81
N LYS A 107 -10.18 58.41 28.47
CA LYS A 107 -11.34 58.72 27.59
C LYS A 107 -10.95 59.35 26.23
N SER A 108 -9.76 59.95 26.05
CA SER A 108 -9.32 60.44 24.72
C SER A 108 -8.62 59.37 23.86
N ARG A 109 -8.11 58.30 24.48
CA ARG A 109 -7.32 57.25 23.83
C ARG A 109 -8.16 56.26 23.00
N GLN A 110 -9.45 56.12 23.29
CA GLN A 110 -10.36 55.20 22.59
C GLN A 110 -10.75 55.73 21.20
N LYS A 111 -10.94 57.05 21.06
CA LYS A 111 -11.20 57.70 19.76
C LYS A 111 -9.96 57.67 18.85
N LYS A 112 -8.76 57.86 19.42
CA LYS A 112 -7.49 57.75 18.68
C LYS A 112 -7.21 56.32 18.21
N ARG A 113 -7.57 55.30 19.00
CA ARG A 113 -7.32 53.88 18.67
C ARG A 113 -8.29 53.32 17.62
N LYS A 114 -9.51 53.87 17.49
CA LYS A 114 -10.44 53.53 16.41
C LYS A 114 -9.99 54.13 15.08
N LYS A 115 -9.58 55.41 15.08
CA LYS A 115 -9.04 56.09 13.90
C LYS A 115 -7.74 55.46 13.37
N TYR A 116 -6.84 55.04 14.28
CA TYR A 116 -5.62 54.33 13.92
C TYR A 116 -5.87 52.90 13.37
N ARG A 117 -7.00 52.29 13.73
CA ARG A 117 -7.38 50.95 13.25
C ARG A 117 -8.04 51.05 11.87
N GLU A 118 -8.84 52.07 11.63
CA GLU A 118 -9.41 52.40 10.32
C GLU A 118 -8.29 52.80 9.33
N GLU A 119 -7.37 53.71 9.71
CA GLU A 119 -6.21 54.10 8.87
C GLU A 119 -5.23 52.94 8.59
N LYS A 120 -5.11 51.96 9.51
CA LYS A 120 -4.26 50.78 9.29
C LYS A 120 -4.92 49.75 8.37
N VAL A 121 -6.25 49.62 8.42
CA VAL A 121 -7.02 48.77 7.51
C VAL A 121 -7.03 49.37 6.10
N GLU A 122 -7.14 50.69 6.00
CA GLU A 122 -7.10 51.42 4.73
C GLU A 122 -5.69 51.36 4.09
N LYS A 123 -4.62 51.50 4.89
CA LYS A 123 -3.24 51.25 4.43
C LYS A 123 -2.98 49.80 4.04
N LEU A 124 -3.59 48.83 4.72
CA LEU A 124 -3.51 47.41 4.33
C LEU A 124 -4.31 47.12 3.05
N GLN A 125 -5.37 47.87 2.77
CA GLN A 125 -6.11 47.79 1.50
C GLN A 125 -5.40 48.53 0.36
N GLU A 126 -4.63 49.58 0.64
CA GLU A 126 -3.73 50.23 -0.33
C GLU A 126 -2.51 49.37 -0.67
N ILE A 127 -1.93 48.64 0.30
CA ILE A 127 -0.84 47.67 0.03
C ILE A 127 -1.31 46.51 -0.88
N VAL A 128 -2.62 46.21 -0.91
CA VAL A 128 -3.21 45.20 -1.81
C VAL A 128 -3.52 45.77 -3.21
N ARG A 129 -3.37 47.09 -3.43
CA ARG A 129 -3.61 47.75 -4.72
C ARG A 129 -2.34 47.99 -5.55
N ASP A 130 -1.15 47.89 -4.97
CA ASP A 130 0.10 47.92 -5.71
C ASP A 130 0.45 46.49 -6.17
N GLY A 131 0.37 46.28 -7.48
CA GLY A 131 0.54 45.00 -8.16
C GLY A 131 1.96 44.47 -8.21
N ASP A 132 2.61 44.31 -7.05
CA ASP A 132 3.78 43.46 -6.91
C ASP A 132 3.29 42.07 -6.50
N SER A 133 3.30 41.11 -7.43
CA SER A 133 3.02 39.71 -7.09
C SER A 133 4.06 39.22 -6.09
N LEU A 134 3.65 39.08 -4.83
CA LEU A 134 4.47 38.47 -3.80
C LEU A 134 4.52 36.97 -4.08
N ILE A 135 5.65 36.51 -4.60
CA ILE A 135 5.88 35.10 -4.89
C ILE A 135 6.17 34.36 -3.58
N ILE A 136 5.31 33.42 -3.18
CA ILE A 136 5.54 32.50 -2.06
C ILE A 136 6.04 31.16 -2.58
N ARG A 137 7.07 30.65 -1.89
CA ARG A 137 7.69 29.37 -2.19
C ARG A 137 7.14 28.30 -1.27
N ILE A 138 6.33 27.40 -1.83
CA ILE A 138 5.72 26.30 -1.09
C ILE A 138 6.25 24.95 -1.57
N THR A 139 6.19 23.94 -0.70
CA THR A 139 6.47 22.53 -1.05
C THR A 139 5.19 21.80 -1.45
N ASP A 140 5.32 20.58 -1.98
CA ASP A 140 4.21 19.69 -2.39
C ASP A 140 3.04 19.64 -1.38
N TYR A 141 3.33 19.74 -0.08
CA TYR A 141 2.33 19.85 0.99
C TYR A 141 2.69 20.97 1.96
N THR A 142 1.77 21.90 2.19
CA THR A 142 1.97 23.03 3.11
C THR A 142 0.80 23.16 4.06
N SER A 143 1.07 23.37 5.35
CA SER A 143 0.02 23.55 6.34
C SER A 143 -0.47 25.01 6.40
N PRO A 144 -1.73 25.29 6.79
CA PRO A 144 -2.21 26.65 7.05
C PRO A 144 -1.35 27.44 8.03
N SER A 145 -0.68 26.78 8.98
CA SER A 145 0.27 27.42 9.90
C SER A 145 1.54 27.89 9.19
N GLU A 146 2.13 27.05 8.33
CA GLU A 146 3.30 27.46 7.52
C GLU A 146 2.91 28.53 6.50
N LEU A 147 1.72 28.43 5.93
CA LEU A 147 1.17 29.43 5.03
C LEU A 147 0.96 30.79 5.73
N SER A 148 0.49 30.74 6.98
CA SER A 148 0.35 31.90 7.86
C SER A 148 1.68 32.59 8.11
N GLU A 149 2.75 31.81 8.28
CA GLU A 149 4.10 32.33 8.43
C GLU A 149 4.65 32.89 7.11
N LEU A 150 4.45 32.19 5.97
CA LEU A 150 4.95 32.59 4.65
C LEU A 150 4.27 33.84 4.10
N MET A 151 2.96 33.98 4.32
CA MET A 151 2.18 35.13 3.86
C MET A 151 2.10 36.26 4.89
N GLU A 152 2.62 36.04 6.11
CA GLU A 152 2.47 36.93 7.27
C GLU A 152 1.01 37.30 7.60
N ILE A 153 0.06 36.43 7.24
CA ILE A 153 -1.37 36.59 7.51
C ILE A 153 -1.74 35.77 8.75
N SER A 154 -2.63 36.28 9.60
CA SER A 154 -3.10 35.55 10.77
C SER A 154 -3.75 34.20 10.40
N LEU A 155 -3.35 33.12 11.06
CA LEU A 155 -3.87 31.77 10.88
C LEU A 155 -5.41 31.68 10.85
N SER A 156 -6.09 32.43 11.72
CA SER A 156 -7.57 32.47 11.75
C SER A 156 -8.20 33.00 10.46
N ARG A 157 -7.52 33.90 9.75
CA ARG A 157 -7.99 34.46 8.48
C ARG A 157 -7.78 33.48 7.33
N ILE A 158 -6.69 32.72 7.35
CA ILE A 158 -6.43 31.63 6.39
C ILE A 158 -7.44 30.50 6.57
N ILE A 159 -7.66 30.03 7.80
CA ILE A 159 -8.67 29.00 8.10
C ILE A 159 -10.08 29.50 7.74
N GLY A 160 -10.40 30.76 8.05
CA GLY A 160 -11.67 31.38 7.68
C GLY A 160 -11.90 31.37 6.16
N LYS A 161 -10.87 31.67 5.37
CA LYS A 161 -10.94 31.66 3.92
C LYS A 161 -11.05 30.25 3.34
N PHE A 162 -10.34 29.27 3.90
CA PHE A 162 -10.55 27.86 3.55
C PHE A 162 -12.01 27.44 3.76
N MET A 163 -12.63 27.83 4.89
CA MET A 163 -14.05 27.55 5.14
C MET A 163 -14.99 28.25 4.15
N GLU A 164 -14.71 29.49 3.74
CA GLU A 164 -15.48 30.18 2.69
C GLU A 164 -15.42 29.44 1.34
N MET A 165 -14.29 28.80 1.05
CA MET A 165 -14.06 28.01 -0.17
C MET A 165 -14.58 26.57 -0.05
N GLY A 166 -15.26 26.23 1.05
CA GLY A 166 -15.79 24.89 1.30
C GLY A 166 -14.77 23.85 1.76
N VAL A 167 -13.53 24.26 2.04
CA VAL A 167 -12.45 23.38 2.53
C VAL A 167 -12.33 23.50 4.06
N MET A 168 -12.63 22.44 4.80
CA MET A 168 -12.37 22.41 6.24
C MET A 168 -10.91 22.03 6.49
N ALA A 169 -10.09 23.01 6.86
CA ALA A 169 -8.68 22.83 7.14
C ALA A 169 -8.33 23.14 8.61
N THR A 170 -7.60 22.25 9.28
CA THR A 170 -7.03 22.54 10.61
C THR A 170 -5.63 23.16 10.50
N ALA A 171 -5.17 23.84 11.55
CA ALA A 171 -3.91 24.59 11.55
C ALA A 171 -2.68 23.79 11.04
N ASN A 172 -2.60 22.51 11.39
CA ASN A 172 -1.48 21.63 11.06
C ASN A 172 -1.83 20.63 9.95
N GLN A 173 -3.02 20.71 9.37
CA GLN A 173 -3.39 19.88 8.24
C GLN A 173 -2.56 20.33 7.05
N ARG A 174 -1.71 19.45 6.58
CA ARG A 174 -0.99 19.62 5.32
C ARG A 174 -2.04 19.68 4.19
N LEU A 175 -1.88 20.60 3.26
CA LEU A 175 -2.79 20.78 2.12
C LEU A 175 -1.98 20.66 0.84
N ASP A 176 -2.61 20.14 -0.21
CA ASP A 176 -2.04 20.00 -1.54
C ASP A 176 -1.80 21.36 -2.20
N VAL A 177 -0.90 21.34 -3.19
CA VAL A 177 -0.50 22.55 -3.93
C VAL A 177 -1.68 23.27 -4.57
N GLU A 178 -2.67 22.55 -5.09
CA GLU A 178 -3.82 23.16 -5.78
C GLU A 178 -4.68 23.95 -4.79
N THR A 179 -5.04 23.32 -3.67
CA THR A 179 -5.79 23.97 -2.58
C THR A 179 -5.05 25.16 -1.99
N VAL A 180 -3.73 25.03 -1.81
CA VAL A 180 -2.88 26.11 -1.30
C VAL A 180 -2.76 27.25 -2.32
N SER A 181 -2.57 26.92 -3.60
CA SER A 181 -2.46 27.89 -4.68
C SER A 181 -3.74 28.69 -4.85
N LEU A 182 -4.89 28.02 -4.79
CA LEU A 182 -6.19 28.67 -4.87
C LEU A 182 -6.38 29.70 -3.75
N LEU A 183 -5.98 29.36 -2.51
CA LEU A 183 -6.06 30.31 -1.41
C LEU A 183 -5.00 31.42 -1.50
N ALA A 184 -3.79 31.12 -1.97
CA ALA A 184 -2.74 32.12 -2.17
C ALA A 184 -3.16 33.19 -3.21
N HIS A 185 -3.79 32.76 -4.31
CA HIS A 185 -4.35 33.65 -5.33
C HIS A 185 -5.41 34.60 -4.76
N GLU A 186 -6.27 34.13 -3.85
CA GLU A 186 -7.27 34.97 -3.16
C GLU A 186 -6.65 36.07 -2.26
N PHE A 187 -5.40 35.90 -1.86
CA PHE A 187 -4.64 36.89 -1.10
C PHE A 187 -3.62 37.66 -1.96
N ASN A 188 -3.71 37.56 -3.29
CA ASN A 188 -2.80 38.17 -4.27
C ASN A 188 -1.33 37.68 -4.17
N PHE A 189 -1.12 36.45 -3.72
CA PHE A 189 0.20 35.81 -3.76
C PHE A 189 0.29 34.87 -4.96
N GLU A 190 1.41 34.91 -5.67
CA GLU A 190 1.72 33.89 -6.68
C GLU A 190 2.48 32.75 -6.01
N VAL A 191 2.10 31.52 -6.33
CA VAL A 191 2.73 30.34 -5.77
C VAL A 191 3.80 29.84 -6.73
N GLU A 192 5.06 30.02 -6.34
CA GLU A 192 6.16 29.27 -6.95
C GLU A 192 6.25 27.94 -6.20
N VAL A 193 5.78 26.88 -6.85
CA VAL A 193 5.98 25.53 -6.37
C VAL A 193 7.46 25.25 -6.46
N VAL A 194 8.13 25.38 -5.33
CA VAL A 194 9.43 24.74 -5.19
C VAL A 194 9.07 23.29 -5.03
N GLU A 195 9.09 22.55 -6.14
CA GLU A 195 9.03 21.10 -6.05
C GLU A 195 9.97 20.72 -4.92
N SER A 196 9.59 19.76 -4.10
CA SER A 196 10.52 19.18 -3.12
C SER A 196 11.69 18.43 -3.81
N TYR A 197 12.10 18.88 -4.99
CA TYR A 197 13.39 18.76 -5.66
C TYR A 197 14.54 19.17 -4.73
N GLY A 198 14.91 18.23 -3.89
CA GLY A 198 16.08 18.33 -3.03
C GLY A 198 16.86 17.04 -2.85
N ALA A 199 16.37 15.92 -3.40
CA ALA A 199 17.11 14.66 -3.42
C ALA A 199 17.46 14.26 -4.85
N ARG A 200 16.46 14.08 -5.73
CA ARG A 200 16.67 13.50 -7.07
C ARG A 200 17.50 14.38 -8.01
N GLU A 201 17.24 15.69 -8.05
CA GLU A 201 17.94 16.61 -8.96
C GLU A 201 19.25 17.18 -8.35
N LEU A 202 19.32 17.29 -7.02
CA LEU A 202 20.53 17.63 -6.29
C LEU A 202 21.55 16.45 -6.27
N GLU A 203 21.08 15.20 -6.28
CA GLU A 203 21.89 14.00 -6.60
C GLU A 203 22.34 14.03 -8.06
N ASN A 204 21.41 14.22 -9.02
CA ASN A 204 21.76 14.27 -10.45
C ASN A 204 22.76 15.38 -10.78
N ARG A 205 22.67 16.57 -10.16
CA ARG A 205 23.62 17.69 -10.33
C ARG A 205 24.98 17.49 -9.64
N ARG A 206 25.05 16.65 -8.60
CA ARG A 206 26.32 16.36 -7.89
C ARG A 206 27.09 15.20 -8.51
N VAL A 207 26.37 14.26 -9.13
CA VAL A 207 26.94 13.13 -9.87
C VAL A 207 27.49 13.57 -11.25
N SER A 208 27.04 14.70 -11.79
CA SER A 208 27.40 15.18 -13.15
C SER A 208 28.73 15.96 -13.27
N ILE A 209 29.58 15.98 -12.23
CA ILE A 209 30.89 16.65 -12.29
C ILE A 209 32.00 15.59 -12.40
N GLY A 210 32.48 15.38 -13.63
CA GLY A 210 33.64 14.53 -13.92
C GLY A 210 33.31 13.05 -14.17
N GLY A 211 34.34 12.32 -14.62
CA GLY A 211 34.26 10.91 -15.03
C GLY A 211 34.54 10.73 -16.53
N SER A 212 35.22 9.65 -16.88
CA SER A 212 35.42 9.26 -18.27
C SER A 212 34.14 8.61 -18.82
N GLU A 213 33.69 9.07 -19.98
CA GLU A 213 32.58 8.45 -20.68
C GLU A 213 33.08 7.15 -21.33
N SER A 214 32.33 6.07 -21.14
CA SER A 214 32.65 4.76 -21.70
C SER A 214 31.40 4.11 -22.27
N THR A 215 31.59 3.27 -23.29
CA THR A 215 30.51 2.45 -23.84
C THR A 215 30.08 1.41 -22.81
N ARG A 216 28.79 1.35 -22.50
CA ARG A 216 28.22 0.28 -21.67
C ARG A 216 27.50 -0.75 -22.53
N PHE A 217 27.31 -1.94 -22.00
CA PHE A 217 26.53 -2.96 -22.69
C PHE A 217 25.01 -2.73 -22.51
N PRO A 218 24.20 -3.15 -23.49
CA PRO A 218 22.75 -2.93 -23.49
C PRO A 218 22.04 -3.76 -22.43
N ILE A 219 20.99 -3.18 -21.85
CA ILE A 219 20.04 -3.84 -20.96
C ILE A 219 18.75 -4.08 -21.74
N ILE A 220 18.35 -5.35 -21.86
CA ILE A 220 17.30 -5.80 -22.76
C ILE A 220 16.23 -6.57 -21.98
N THR A 221 14.96 -6.18 -22.09
CA THR A 221 13.85 -6.89 -21.44
C THR A 221 13.16 -7.77 -22.46
N VAL A 222 12.79 -8.98 -22.06
CA VAL A 222 11.99 -9.88 -22.87
C VAL A 222 10.53 -9.84 -22.45
N MET A 223 9.65 -9.47 -23.38
CA MET A 223 8.21 -9.33 -23.18
C MET A 223 7.42 -10.18 -24.17
N GLY A 224 6.15 -10.43 -23.85
CA GLY A 224 5.25 -11.27 -24.64
C GLY A 224 4.27 -12.06 -23.78
N HIS A 225 3.33 -12.71 -24.44
CA HIS A 225 2.28 -13.53 -23.85
C HIS A 225 2.85 -14.76 -23.13
N VAL A 226 2.03 -15.37 -22.27
CA VAL A 226 2.29 -16.70 -21.69
C VAL A 226 2.45 -17.73 -22.81
N ASP A 227 3.32 -18.73 -22.61
CA ASP A 227 3.58 -19.82 -23.57
C ASP A 227 4.11 -19.43 -24.96
N HIS A 228 4.52 -18.17 -25.16
CA HIS A 228 5.22 -17.74 -26.36
C HIS A 228 6.72 -18.11 -26.36
N GLY A 229 7.21 -18.80 -25.34
CA GLY A 229 8.59 -19.29 -25.30
C GLY A 229 9.64 -18.26 -24.86
N LYS A 230 9.24 -17.23 -24.09
CA LYS A 230 10.17 -16.23 -23.52
C LYS A 230 11.29 -16.88 -22.70
N THR A 231 10.91 -17.61 -21.66
CA THR A 231 11.84 -18.31 -20.77
C THR A 231 12.67 -19.34 -21.54
N ALA A 232 12.08 -19.99 -22.56
CA ALA A 232 12.78 -20.98 -23.38
C ALA A 232 13.87 -20.33 -24.27
N LEU A 233 13.58 -19.16 -24.84
CA LEU A 233 14.57 -18.37 -25.56
C LEU A 233 15.71 -17.95 -24.64
N LEU A 234 15.39 -17.50 -23.43
CA LEU A 234 16.39 -17.08 -22.45
C LEU A 234 17.23 -18.26 -21.93
N ASP A 235 16.62 -19.40 -21.66
CA ASP A 235 17.33 -20.63 -21.28
C ASP A 235 18.31 -21.07 -22.38
N ARG A 236 17.90 -20.96 -23.64
CA ARG A 236 18.78 -21.26 -24.77
C ARG A 236 19.97 -20.30 -24.84
N ILE A 237 19.74 -19.00 -24.69
CA ILE A 237 20.80 -17.99 -24.70
C ILE A 237 21.75 -18.19 -23.52
N ARG A 238 21.22 -18.52 -22.34
CA ARG A 238 21.98 -18.73 -21.10
C ARG A 238 22.67 -20.09 -21.04
N LYS A 239 22.29 -21.05 -21.90
CA LYS A 239 22.69 -22.47 -21.83
C LYS A 239 22.31 -23.10 -20.48
N THR A 240 21.14 -22.75 -19.95
CA THR A 240 20.57 -23.28 -18.70
C THR A 240 19.17 -23.86 -18.94
N ASN A 241 18.58 -24.45 -17.91
CA ASN A 241 17.23 -25.02 -17.96
C ASN A 241 16.44 -24.59 -16.72
N ILE A 242 16.08 -23.31 -16.66
CA ILE A 242 15.31 -22.70 -15.57
C ILE A 242 13.87 -23.23 -15.57
N ILE A 243 13.27 -23.44 -16.76
CA ILE A 243 11.88 -23.90 -16.91
C ILE A 243 11.60 -25.17 -16.10
N ALA A 244 12.55 -26.11 -16.08
CA ALA A 244 12.41 -27.38 -15.35
C ALA A 244 12.41 -27.20 -13.81
N THR A 245 12.91 -26.08 -13.31
CA THR A 245 13.06 -25.77 -11.88
C THR A 245 11.96 -24.88 -11.32
N GLU A 246 11.25 -24.12 -12.17
CA GLU A 246 10.20 -23.20 -11.73
C GLU A 246 8.87 -23.90 -11.46
N SER A 247 8.24 -23.55 -10.33
CA SER A 247 6.93 -24.11 -9.95
C SER A 247 5.84 -23.68 -10.93
N GLY A 248 5.19 -24.66 -11.56
CA GLY A 248 4.14 -24.42 -12.57
C GLY A 248 4.66 -24.12 -13.97
N GLY A 249 5.98 -24.21 -14.21
CA GLY A 249 6.59 -24.03 -15.53
C GLY A 249 6.50 -22.60 -16.08
N ILE A 250 6.29 -21.59 -15.22
CA ILE A 250 6.15 -20.18 -15.61
C ILE A 250 7.09 -19.27 -14.81
N THR A 251 7.65 -18.25 -15.47
CA THR A 251 8.42 -17.18 -14.82
C THR A 251 7.46 -16.32 -13.98
N GLN A 252 7.76 -16.18 -12.68
CA GLN A 252 6.96 -15.39 -11.72
C GLN A 252 7.75 -14.26 -11.03
N HIS A 253 9.07 -14.21 -11.23
CA HIS A 253 9.96 -13.17 -10.68
C HIS A 253 10.68 -12.43 -11.80
N ILE A 254 11.18 -11.23 -11.52
CA ILE A 254 12.02 -10.50 -12.47
C ILE A 254 13.46 -10.98 -12.27
N GLY A 255 13.96 -11.76 -13.22
CA GLY A 255 15.36 -12.19 -13.25
C GLY A 255 16.21 -11.28 -14.11
N ALA A 256 17.46 -11.01 -13.73
CA ALA A 256 18.43 -10.35 -14.58
C ALA A 256 19.72 -11.14 -14.65
N TYR A 257 20.31 -11.27 -15.85
CA TYR A 257 21.52 -12.05 -16.05
C TYR A 257 22.34 -11.53 -17.25
N ILE A 258 23.64 -11.86 -17.25
CA ILE A 258 24.56 -11.43 -18.31
C ILE A 258 24.81 -12.59 -19.28
N SER A 259 24.59 -12.34 -20.56
CA SER A 259 25.07 -13.21 -21.65
C SER A 259 26.35 -12.65 -22.26
N LYS A 260 27.33 -13.53 -22.51
CA LYS A 260 28.60 -13.19 -23.18
C LYS A 260 28.56 -13.78 -24.59
N LEU A 261 28.69 -12.93 -25.61
CA LEU A 261 28.85 -13.39 -26.98
C LEU A 261 30.29 -13.84 -27.25
N ALA A 262 30.48 -14.56 -28.36
CA ALA A 262 31.79 -15.04 -28.81
C ALA A 262 32.83 -13.92 -28.96
N ASP A 263 32.39 -12.74 -29.39
CA ASP A 263 33.23 -11.55 -29.60
C ASP A 263 33.58 -10.79 -28.30
N GLY A 264 33.22 -11.34 -27.14
CA GLY A 264 33.49 -10.72 -25.84
C GLY A 264 32.53 -9.58 -25.45
N LYS A 265 31.65 -9.15 -26.37
CA LYS A 265 30.53 -8.26 -26.08
C LYS A 265 29.58 -8.92 -25.07
N LYS A 266 29.02 -8.12 -24.17
CA LYS A 266 28.08 -8.55 -23.13
C LYS A 266 26.71 -7.97 -23.42
N ILE A 267 25.66 -8.65 -22.99
CA ILE A 267 24.27 -8.16 -22.99
C ILE A 267 23.67 -8.54 -21.65
N THR A 268 22.93 -7.63 -21.03
CA THR A 268 22.09 -7.99 -19.87
C THR A 268 20.66 -8.19 -20.29
N PHE A 269 20.12 -9.34 -19.93
CA PHE A 269 18.72 -9.67 -20.13
C PHE A 269 17.95 -9.52 -18.83
N ILE A 270 16.75 -8.97 -18.93
CA ILE A 270 15.75 -8.93 -17.88
C ILE A 270 14.58 -9.82 -18.34
N ASP A 271 14.32 -10.89 -17.59
CA ASP A 271 13.16 -11.75 -17.82
C ASP A 271 11.95 -11.17 -17.09
N THR A 272 10.82 -11.01 -17.79
CA THR A 272 9.58 -10.51 -17.18
C THR A 272 8.44 -11.54 -17.30
N PRO A 273 7.67 -11.74 -16.22
CA PRO A 273 6.51 -12.63 -16.24
C PRO A 273 5.49 -12.29 -17.34
N GLY A 274 4.87 -13.32 -17.93
CA GLY A 274 3.85 -13.17 -18.98
C GLY A 274 2.43 -12.95 -18.47
N HIS A 275 2.13 -13.40 -17.26
CA HIS A 275 0.76 -13.38 -16.73
C HIS A 275 0.22 -11.95 -16.52
N GLU A 276 -1.09 -11.76 -16.65
CA GLU A 276 -1.77 -10.46 -16.59
C GLU A 276 -1.54 -9.74 -15.25
N ALA A 277 -1.64 -10.46 -14.13
CA ALA A 277 -1.37 -9.91 -12.80
C ALA A 277 0.02 -9.26 -12.62
N PHE A 278 0.96 -9.47 -13.55
CA PHE A 278 2.31 -8.90 -13.50
C PHE A 278 2.51 -7.68 -14.42
N THR A 279 1.44 -6.97 -14.82
CA THR A 279 1.52 -5.72 -15.57
C THR A 279 2.52 -4.73 -14.96
N ALA A 280 2.48 -4.52 -13.63
CA ALA A 280 3.42 -3.63 -12.94
C ALA A 280 4.89 -4.06 -13.11
N MET A 281 5.17 -5.36 -13.21
CA MET A 281 6.52 -5.87 -13.46
C MET A 281 6.98 -5.56 -14.89
N ARG A 282 6.09 -5.68 -15.88
CA ARG A 282 6.38 -5.32 -17.28
C ARG A 282 6.70 -3.84 -17.43
N THR A 283 5.88 -2.96 -16.85
CA THR A 283 6.15 -1.51 -16.89
C THR A 283 7.50 -1.17 -16.25
N ARG A 284 7.88 -1.86 -15.18
CA ARG A 284 9.20 -1.73 -14.54
C ARG A 284 10.33 -2.18 -15.46
N GLY A 285 10.20 -3.36 -16.08
CA GLY A 285 11.18 -3.88 -17.04
C GLY A 285 11.41 -2.90 -18.20
N ALA A 286 10.34 -2.39 -18.83
CA ALA A 286 10.44 -1.44 -19.93
C ALA A 286 11.16 -0.14 -19.55
N ARG A 287 10.90 0.42 -18.36
CA ARG A 287 11.52 1.69 -17.93
C ARG A 287 13.02 1.62 -17.67
N VAL A 288 13.52 0.43 -17.43
CA VAL A 288 14.90 0.20 -16.99
C VAL A 288 15.82 -0.20 -18.15
N THR A 289 15.22 -0.67 -19.24
CA THR A 289 15.92 -1.17 -20.43
C THR A 289 16.17 -0.14 -21.52
N ASP A 290 17.15 -0.47 -22.34
CA ASP A 290 17.48 0.23 -23.57
C ASP A 290 16.73 -0.33 -24.78
N ILE A 291 16.40 -1.63 -24.76
CA ILE A 291 15.72 -2.34 -25.85
C ILE A 291 14.70 -3.33 -25.26
N VAL A 292 13.55 -3.50 -25.92
CA VAL A 292 12.58 -4.54 -25.59
C VAL A 292 12.53 -5.58 -26.70
N ILE A 293 12.67 -6.86 -26.35
CA ILE A 293 12.38 -7.98 -27.24
C ILE A 293 10.91 -8.36 -27.08
N LEU A 294 10.16 -8.29 -28.16
CA LEU A 294 8.78 -8.77 -28.22
C LEU A 294 8.75 -10.19 -28.78
N VAL A 295 8.44 -11.16 -27.92
CA VAL A 295 8.40 -12.58 -28.25
C VAL A 295 6.98 -13.02 -28.62
N ILE A 296 6.83 -13.56 -29.83
CA ILE A 296 5.55 -14.03 -30.35
C ILE A 296 5.73 -15.39 -30.98
N ALA A 297 4.92 -16.37 -30.58
CA ALA A 297 5.03 -17.71 -31.17
C ALA A 297 4.39 -17.76 -32.58
N ALA A 298 5.07 -18.45 -33.50
CA ALA A 298 4.66 -18.59 -34.89
C ALA A 298 3.37 -19.40 -35.09
N ASP A 299 2.97 -20.21 -34.11
CA ASP A 299 1.74 -21.01 -34.08
C ASP A 299 0.56 -20.27 -33.44
N SER A 300 0.75 -19.01 -33.03
CA SER A 300 -0.20 -18.20 -32.27
C SER A 300 -0.66 -16.97 -33.07
N ARG A 301 -1.03 -15.89 -32.37
CA ARG A 301 -1.36 -14.56 -32.88
C ARG A 301 -0.89 -13.49 -31.90
N VAL A 302 -1.02 -12.22 -32.27
CA VAL A 302 -0.86 -11.11 -31.33
C VAL A 302 -2.00 -11.17 -30.30
N MET A 303 -1.66 -11.55 -29.08
CA MET A 303 -2.60 -11.66 -27.96
C MET A 303 -2.69 -10.34 -27.18
N PRO A 304 -3.73 -10.12 -26.35
CA PRO A 304 -3.88 -8.90 -25.56
C PRO A 304 -2.65 -8.54 -24.71
N GLN A 305 -2.00 -9.53 -24.10
CA GLN A 305 -0.76 -9.30 -23.32
C GLN A 305 0.43 -8.87 -24.19
N THR A 306 0.47 -9.28 -25.45
CA THR A 306 1.45 -8.81 -26.44
C THR A 306 1.18 -7.35 -26.81
N GLN A 307 -0.09 -6.98 -27.00
CA GLN A 307 -0.49 -5.59 -27.23
C GLN A 307 -0.12 -4.70 -26.04
N GLU A 308 -0.40 -5.15 -24.82
CA GLU A 308 0.00 -4.46 -23.60
C GLU A 308 1.52 -4.26 -23.52
N ALA A 309 2.31 -5.27 -23.89
CA ALA A 309 3.77 -5.15 -23.96
C ALA A 309 4.23 -4.10 -24.98
N ILE A 310 3.59 -4.03 -26.15
CA ILE A 310 3.84 -3.00 -27.17
C ILE A 310 3.55 -1.61 -26.59
N ASP A 311 2.43 -1.46 -25.89
CA ASP A 311 2.03 -0.18 -25.30
C ASP A 311 2.98 0.28 -24.19
N HIS A 312 3.46 -0.63 -23.33
CA HIS A 312 4.47 -0.32 -22.31
C HIS A 312 5.80 0.11 -22.93
N ALA A 313 6.26 -0.58 -23.98
CA ALA A 313 7.51 -0.22 -24.67
C ALA A 313 7.39 1.15 -25.35
N ARG A 314 6.27 1.43 -26.04
CA ARG A 314 5.99 2.73 -26.66
C ARG A 314 5.88 3.85 -25.62
N ALA A 315 5.18 3.62 -24.51
CA ALA A 315 5.06 4.59 -23.42
C ALA A 315 6.41 4.91 -22.76
N ALA A 316 7.29 3.90 -22.67
CA ALA A 316 8.66 4.07 -22.20
C ALA A 316 9.61 4.68 -23.25
N LYS A 317 9.16 4.82 -24.51
CA LYS A 317 9.98 5.24 -25.67
C LYS A 317 11.21 4.37 -25.90
N VAL A 318 11.03 3.06 -25.69
CA VAL A 318 12.10 2.07 -25.86
C VAL A 318 11.92 1.37 -27.21
N PRO A 319 12.97 1.25 -28.04
CA PRO A 319 12.90 0.53 -29.30
C PRO A 319 12.55 -0.94 -29.10
N ILE A 320 11.74 -1.47 -30.01
CA ILE A 320 11.25 -2.84 -29.99
C ILE A 320 12.01 -3.64 -31.06
N VAL A 321 12.44 -4.85 -30.70
CA VAL A 321 12.93 -5.87 -31.63
C VAL A 321 12.00 -7.08 -31.51
N VAL A 322 11.51 -7.60 -32.62
CA VAL A 322 10.55 -8.71 -32.64
C VAL A 322 11.30 -10.04 -32.81
N ALA A 323 10.97 -11.02 -31.96
CA ALA A 323 11.43 -12.40 -32.07
C ALA A 323 10.22 -13.32 -32.27
N ILE A 324 10.07 -13.89 -33.48
CA ILE A 324 9.04 -14.87 -33.79
C ILE A 324 9.56 -16.26 -33.40
N THR A 325 9.02 -16.86 -32.34
CA THR A 325 9.49 -18.14 -31.79
C THR A 325 8.75 -19.35 -32.36
N LYS A 326 9.23 -20.57 -32.06
CA LYS A 326 8.60 -21.86 -32.41
C LYS A 326 8.48 -22.14 -33.91
N ILE A 327 9.43 -21.66 -34.72
CA ILE A 327 9.49 -21.95 -36.15
C ILE A 327 9.74 -23.43 -36.49
N ASP A 328 10.18 -24.21 -35.50
CA ASP A 328 10.37 -25.66 -35.60
C ASP A 328 9.07 -26.45 -35.66
N LEU A 329 7.93 -25.85 -35.28
CA LEU A 329 6.64 -26.52 -35.32
C LEU A 329 6.08 -26.58 -36.74
N PRO A 330 5.45 -27.70 -37.15
CA PRO A 330 4.83 -27.81 -38.46
C PRO A 330 3.62 -26.88 -38.65
N THR A 331 3.06 -26.36 -37.55
CA THR A 331 1.97 -25.38 -37.52
C THR A 331 2.47 -23.93 -37.55
N ALA A 332 3.78 -23.70 -37.59
CA ALA A 332 4.36 -22.36 -37.58
C ALA A 332 4.01 -21.58 -38.85
N ASN A 333 3.54 -20.35 -38.68
CA ASN A 333 3.28 -19.42 -39.79
C ASN A 333 3.80 -18.01 -39.45
N PRO A 334 5.11 -17.76 -39.64
CA PRO A 334 5.71 -16.45 -39.38
C PRO A 334 5.06 -15.32 -40.19
N ASP A 335 4.70 -15.56 -41.46
CA ASP A 335 4.07 -14.56 -42.33
C ASP A 335 2.73 -14.05 -41.79
N PHE A 336 1.95 -14.94 -41.16
CA PHE A 336 0.71 -14.56 -40.50
C PHE A 336 0.98 -13.62 -39.31
N ILE A 337 1.99 -13.91 -38.48
CA ILE A 337 2.37 -13.04 -37.36
C ILE A 337 2.87 -11.68 -37.86
N LYS A 338 3.66 -11.63 -38.93
CA LYS A 338 4.12 -10.38 -39.56
C LYS A 338 2.93 -9.50 -40.01
N LYS A 339 1.90 -10.11 -40.63
CA LYS A 339 0.64 -9.42 -40.98
C LYS A 339 -0.10 -8.90 -39.75
N ASP A 340 -0.19 -9.72 -38.71
CA ASP A 340 -0.92 -9.38 -37.49
C ASP A 340 -0.24 -8.23 -36.73
N LEU A 341 1.09 -8.22 -36.67
CA LEU A 341 1.89 -7.12 -36.11
C LEU A 341 1.65 -5.79 -36.83
N ALA A 342 1.57 -5.82 -38.17
CA ALA A 342 1.29 -4.62 -38.95
C ALA A 342 -0.08 -4.02 -38.59
N SER A 343 -1.09 -4.84 -38.28
CA SER A 343 -2.40 -4.36 -37.83
C SER A 343 -2.37 -3.68 -36.45
N HIS A 344 -1.35 -3.97 -35.65
CA HIS A 344 -1.08 -3.36 -34.34
C HIS A 344 -0.05 -2.21 -34.41
N ASN A 345 0.16 -1.65 -35.61
CA ASN A 345 1.13 -0.58 -35.92
C ASN A 345 2.59 -0.94 -35.59
N VAL A 346 2.93 -2.23 -35.62
CA VAL A 346 4.31 -2.73 -35.50
C VAL A 346 4.77 -3.11 -36.90
N LEU A 347 5.37 -2.15 -37.62
CA LEU A 347 5.85 -2.33 -38.98
C LEU A 347 7.29 -2.84 -38.99
N ILE A 348 7.50 -4.03 -39.52
CA ILE A 348 8.79 -4.70 -39.61
C ILE A 348 9.63 -4.21 -40.79
N GLU A 349 10.95 -4.38 -40.70
CA GLU A 349 11.94 -3.97 -41.71
C GLU A 349 11.64 -4.50 -43.12
N GLU A 350 11.28 -5.79 -43.25
CA GLU A 350 10.99 -6.42 -44.55
C GLU A 350 9.89 -5.70 -45.35
N TRP A 351 9.01 -4.97 -44.67
CA TRP A 351 7.88 -4.24 -45.26
C TRP A 351 8.11 -2.72 -45.27
N GLY A 352 9.37 -2.30 -45.12
CA GLY A 352 9.77 -0.88 -45.10
C GLY A 352 9.54 -0.19 -43.76
N GLY A 353 9.38 -0.94 -42.67
CA GLY A 353 9.28 -0.42 -41.30
C GLY A 353 10.66 -0.25 -40.63
N GLU A 354 10.63 0.20 -39.37
CA GLU A 354 11.84 0.46 -38.56
C GLU A 354 12.15 -0.70 -37.59
N ILE A 355 11.22 -1.63 -37.39
CA ILE A 355 11.32 -2.67 -36.36
C ILE A 355 12.05 -3.89 -36.91
N LEU A 356 13.19 -4.22 -36.29
CA LEU A 356 13.95 -5.42 -36.60
C LEU A 356 13.14 -6.67 -36.20
N CYS A 357 13.11 -7.66 -37.09
CA CYS A 357 12.40 -8.92 -36.87
C CYS A 357 13.33 -10.11 -37.10
N SER A 358 13.26 -11.11 -36.23
CA SER A 358 14.00 -12.37 -36.37
C SER A 358 13.10 -13.56 -36.09
N GLU A 359 13.18 -14.57 -36.94
CA GLU A 359 12.47 -15.83 -36.80
C GLU A 359 13.40 -16.82 -36.09
N VAL A 360 13.04 -17.32 -34.91
CA VAL A 360 13.92 -18.12 -34.04
C VAL A 360 13.26 -19.41 -33.55
N SER A 361 14.07 -20.44 -33.31
CA SER A 361 13.64 -21.62 -32.54
C SER A 361 14.47 -21.76 -31.27
N SER A 362 13.81 -21.71 -30.12
CA SER A 362 14.45 -21.91 -28.82
C SER A 362 14.91 -23.36 -28.60
N ILE A 363 14.28 -24.34 -29.28
CA ILE A 363 14.58 -25.76 -29.13
C ILE A 363 15.75 -26.17 -30.02
N THR A 364 15.67 -25.88 -31.33
CA THR A 364 16.76 -26.22 -32.27
C THR A 364 17.94 -25.24 -32.13
N GLY A 365 17.68 -24.02 -31.66
CA GLY A 365 18.65 -22.93 -31.59
C GLY A 365 18.83 -22.18 -32.91
N GLU A 366 17.99 -22.45 -33.91
CA GLU A 366 18.02 -21.78 -35.21
C GLU A 366 17.79 -20.27 -35.06
N ASN A 367 18.62 -19.48 -35.76
CA ASN A 367 18.59 -18.01 -35.82
C ASN A 367 18.70 -17.26 -34.48
N VAL A 368 19.06 -17.93 -33.39
CA VAL A 368 19.32 -17.26 -32.11
C VAL A 368 20.53 -16.33 -32.20
N GLU A 369 21.56 -16.71 -32.96
CA GLU A 369 22.74 -15.86 -33.22
C GLU A 369 22.37 -14.61 -34.03
N ASP A 370 21.54 -14.76 -35.08
CA ASP A 370 21.02 -13.62 -35.88
C ASP A 370 20.23 -12.62 -35.03
N LEU A 371 19.38 -13.12 -34.11
CA LEU A 371 18.67 -12.25 -33.15
C LEU A 371 19.66 -11.47 -32.27
N MET A 372 20.72 -12.12 -31.79
CA MET A 372 21.73 -11.46 -30.94
C MET A 372 22.50 -10.38 -31.71
N ASP A 373 22.83 -10.62 -32.96
CA ASP A 373 23.51 -9.65 -33.83
C ASP A 373 22.63 -8.43 -34.10
N LYS A 374 21.34 -8.64 -34.39
CA LYS A 374 20.36 -7.55 -34.55
C LYS A 374 20.18 -6.71 -33.28
N LEU A 375 20.19 -7.34 -32.10
CA LEU A 375 20.13 -6.61 -30.83
C LEU A 375 21.38 -5.75 -30.60
N LEU A 376 22.55 -6.26 -30.97
CA LEU A 376 23.79 -5.48 -30.90
C LEU A 376 23.80 -4.33 -31.89
N MET A 377 23.35 -4.54 -33.13
CA MET A 377 23.17 -3.46 -34.12
C MET A 377 22.25 -2.37 -33.57
N GLN A 378 21.09 -2.75 -33.01
CA GLN A 378 20.16 -1.79 -32.40
C GLN A 378 20.80 -1.03 -31.24
N ALA A 379 21.62 -1.70 -30.43
CA ALA A 379 22.34 -1.06 -29.32
C ALA A 379 23.44 -0.09 -29.80
N GLU A 380 24.13 -0.42 -30.88
CA GLU A 380 25.15 0.46 -31.49
C GLU A 380 24.51 1.73 -32.05
N MET A 381 23.32 1.64 -32.67
CA MET A 381 22.55 2.80 -33.12
C MET A 381 22.12 3.74 -31.99
N LEU A 382 21.96 3.22 -30.77
CA LEU A 382 21.59 4.02 -29.59
C LEU A 382 22.79 4.70 -28.92
N GLU A 383 24.03 4.40 -29.33
CA GLU A 383 25.26 4.96 -28.76
C GLU A 383 25.29 4.92 -27.23
N LEU A 384 25.03 3.75 -26.63
CA LEU A 384 24.86 3.62 -25.17
C LEU A 384 26.15 3.96 -24.39
N THR A 385 26.13 5.07 -23.65
CA THR A 385 27.24 5.50 -22.78
C THR A 385 26.90 5.44 -21.29
N ALA A 386 27.94 5.36 -20.47
CA ALA A 386 27.88 5.54 -19.01
C ALA A 386 29.24 6.00 -18.45
N TYR A 387 29.25 6.37 -17.17
CA TYR A 387 30.38 6.93 -16.46
C TYR A 387 30.75 6.04 -15.25
N PRO A 388 31.60 5.01 -15.43
CA PRO A 388 31.95 4.06 -14.37
C PRO A 388 32.61 4.72 -13.15
N ASP A 389 33.28 5.85 -13.33
CA ASP A 389 34.01 6.57 -12.28
C ASP A 389 33.10 7.28 -11.26
N ARG A 390 31.79 7.35 -11.52
CA ARG A 390 30.83 8.06 -10.70
C ARG A 390 30.27 7.19 -9.57
N PRO A 391 29.66 7.80 -8.53
CA PRO A 391 28.85 7.07 -7.57
C PRO A 391 27.74 6.29 -8.29
N ALA A 392 27.56 5.04 -7.89
CA ALA A 392 26.58 4.16 -8.51
C ALA A 392 25.17 4.76 -8.48
N ARG A 393 24.51 4.69 -9.62
CA ARG A 393 23.09 4.96 -9.78
C ARG A 393 22.48 3.78 -10.52
N GLY A 394 21.39 3.28 -9.99
CA GLY A 394 20.68 2.16 -10.56
C GLY A 394 19.21 2.18 -10.22
N THR A 395 18.55 1.08 -10.56
CA THR A 395 17.15 0.86 -10.24
C THR A 395 17.01 -0.49 -9.52
N VAL A 396 16.17 -0.53 -8.50
CA VAL A 396 15.79 -1.77 -7.82
C VAL A 396 14.90 -2.59 -8.76
N LEU A 397 15.32 -3.79 -9.11
CA LEU A 397 14.50 -4.73 -9.87
C LEU A 397 13.51 -5.45 -8.96
N GLU A 398 14.02 -6.02 -7.87
CA GLU A 398 13.24 -6.79 -6.90
C GLU A 398 13.88 -6.76 -5.50
N GLY A 399 13.07 -7.02 -4.48
CA GLY A 399 13.53 -7.06 -3.09
C GLY A 399 12.86 -8.18 -2.33
N GLU A 400 13.65 -8.96 -1.60
CA GLU A 400 13.22 -10.13 -0.85
C GLU A 400 13.81 -10.16 0.57
N VAL A 401 13.26 -11.02 1.43
CA VAL A 401 13.78 -11.27 2.78
C VAL A 401 14.25 -12.71 2.86
N ASP A 402 15.56 -12.91 2.84
CA ASP A 402 16.18 -14.20 3.04
C ASP A 402 16.38 -14.46 4.56
N PRO A 403 15.98 -15.63 5.09
CA PRO A 403 16.14 -15.95 6.51
C PRO A 403 17.58 -15.96 7.03
N ARG A 404 18.56 -16.23 6.16
CA ARG A 404 19.99 -16.33 6.47
C ARG A 404 20.74 -15.04 6.12
N ARG A 405 20.45 -14.45 4.96
CA ARG A 405 21.16 -13.27 4.42
C ARG A 405 20.51 -11.94 4.84
N GLY A 406 19.29 -11.95 5.36
CA GLY A 406 18.52 -10.76 5.71
C GLY A 406 17.85 -10.15 4.49
N THR A 407 17.73 -8.82 4.45
CA THR A 407 17.16 -8.14 3.28
C THR A 407 18.13 -8.19 2.11
N VAL A 408 17.62 -8.73 1.00
CA VAL A 408 18.33 -8.91 -0.26
C VAL A 408 17.64 -8.07 -1.32
N VAL A 409 18.41 -7.31 -2.09
CA VAL A 409 17.87 -6.40 -3.10
C VAL A 409 18.58 -6.65 -4.42
N ASN A 410 17.81 -7.03 -5.44
CA ASN A 410 18.30 -7.18 -6.80
C ASN A 410 18.25 -5.82 -7.50
N VAL A 411 19.39 -5.38 -8.00
CA VAL A 411 19.59 -4.04 -8.55
C VAL A 411 20.26 -4.14 -9.91
N ILE A 412 19.89 -3.26 -10.82
CA ILE A 412 20.64 -3.02 -12.05
C ILE A 412 21.33 -1.66 -11.99
N ILE A 413 22.64 -1.66 -12.15
CA ILE A 413 23.44 -0.44 -12.17
C ILE A 413 23.35 0.18 -13.56
N GLN A 414 22.94 1.44 -13.66
CA GLN A 414 22.79 2.15 -14.94
C GLN A 414 23.94 3.12 -15.19
N ASP A 415 24.46 3.74 -14.13
CA ASP A 415 25.60 4.66 -14.18
C ASP A 415 26.47 4.51 -12.94
N GLY A 416 27.76 4.84 -13.01
CA GLY A 416 28.69 4.69 -11.90
C GLY A 416 29.02 3.23 -11.53
N THR A 417 29.83 3.07 -10.49
CA THR A 417 30.23 1.76 -9.97
C THR A 417 29.85 1.63 -8.50
N LEU A 418 29.15 0.55 -8.14
CA LEU A 418 28.81 0.21 -6.76
C LEU A 418 29.90 -0.69 -6.18
N ARG A 419 30.38 -0.40 -4.97
CA ARG A 419 31.40 -1.19 -4.28
C ARG A 419 30.89 -1.71 -2.94
N VAL A 420 31.50 -2.81 -2.48
CA VAL A 420 31.29 -3.28 -1.10
C VAL A 420 31.73 -2.20 -0.12
N GLU A 421 31.00 -2.04 0.98
CA GLU A 421 31.12 -1.00 2.01
C GLU A 421 30.56 0.39 1.64
N ASP A 422 30.06 0.60 0.42
CA ASP A 422 29.39 1.85 0.03
C ASP A 422 28.08 2.05 0.80
N ASP A 423 27.81 3.29 1.21
CA ASP A 423 26.51 3.69 1.73
C ASP A 423 25.57 4.00 0.57
N PHE A 424 24.31 3.56 0.65
CA PHE A 424 23.33 3.79 -0.41
C PHE A 424 21.94 4.13 0.13
N VAL A 425 21.15 4.74 -0.74
CA VAL A 425 19.72 5.00 -0.54
C VAL A 425 18.96 4.34 -1.67
N ALA A 426 18.01 3.47 -1.35
CA ALA A 426 17.09 2.86 -2.30
C ALA A 426 15.68 3.35 -1.95
N GLY A 427 15.19 4.34 -2.70
CA GLY A 427 13.90 4.98 -2.39
C GLY A 427 13.78 5.46 -0.94
N ARG A 428 12.85 4.88 -0.16
CA ARG A 428 12.67 5.17 1.28
C ARG A 428 13.65 4.42 2.20
N CYS A 429 14.30 3.39 1.68
CA CYS A 429 15.22 2.53 2.41
C CYS A 429 16.66 3.07 2.33
N ARG A 430 17.48 2.66 3.29
CA ARG A 430 18.91 2.99 3.32
C ARG A 430 19.71 1.77 3.73
N GLY A 431 20.93 1.67 3.24
CA GLY A 431 21.78 0.55 3.57
C GLY A 431 23.24 0.90 3.44
N ARG A 432 24.05 -0.07 3.85
CA ARG A 432 25.46 -0.12 3.55
C ARG A 432 25.73 -1.47 2.93
N VAL A 433 26.38 -1.49 1.77
CA VAL A 433 26.65 -2.72 1.03
C VAL A 433 27.55 -3.62 1.86
N ARG A 434 27.00 -4.72 2.39
CA ARG A 434 27.76 -5.70 3.19
C ARG A 434 28.48 -6.72 2.30
N ALA A 435 27.78 -7.18 1.28
CA ALA A 435 28.26 -8.09 0.27
C ALA A 435 27.43 -7.89 -0.99
N MET A 436 28.00 -8.26 -2.13
CA MET A 436 27.35 -8.26 -3.42
C MET A 436 27.55 -9.61 -4.09
N TYR A 437 26.52 -10.10 -4.77
CA TYR A 437 26.57 -11.34 -5.52
C TYR A 437 26.15 -11.11 -6.98
N ASP A 438 26.78 -11.84 -7.89
CA ASP A 438 26.35 -11.90 -9.30
C ASP A 438 25.13 -12.83 -9.47
N GLU A 439 24.65 -12.96 -10.71
CA GLU A 439 23.51 -13.81 -11.07
C GLU A 439 23.74 -15.31 -10.83
N ASN A 440 24.99 -15.73 -10.59
CA ASN A 440 25.37 -17.11 -10.32
C ASN A 440 25.74 -17.33 -8.85
N ASP A 441 25.33 -16.43 -7.95
CA ASP A 441 25.63 -16.46 -6.51
C ASP A 441 27.13 -16.33 -6.17
N ASN A 442 27.98 -15.87 -7.10
CA ASN A 442 29.38 -15.60 -6.80
C ASN A 442 29.54 -14.23 -6.17
N GLU A 443 30.37 -14.14 -5.12
CA GLU A 443 30.65 -12.87 -4.45
C GLU A 443 31.50 -11.95 -5.34
N ILE A 444 31.02 -10.72 -5.55
CA ILE A 444 31.70 -9.69 -6.33
C ILE A 444 32.01 -8.46 -5.47
N LYS A 445 33.10 -7.77 -5.79
CA LYS A 445 33.56 -6.59 -5.03
C LYS A 445 33.08 -5.26 -5.60
N GLU A 446 32.88 -5.23 -6.91
CA GLU A 446 32.51 -4.04 -7.67
C GLU A 446 31.49 -4.42 -8.75
N ALA A 447 30.48 -3.57 -8.95
CA ALA A 447 29.48 -3.71 -9.99
C ALA A 447 29.37 -2.39 -10.77
N GLY A 448 29.81 -2.39 -12.03
CA GLY A 448 29.77 -1.25 -12.93
C GLY A 448 28.46 -1.14 -13.74
N PRO A 449 28.37 -0.17 -14.66
CA PRO A 449 27.17 0.05 -15.47
C PRO A 449 26.77 -1.17 -16.30
N GLY A 450 25.48 -1.47 -16.33
CA GLY A 450 24.87 -2.61 -16.99
C GLY A 450 24.84 -3.88 -16.15
N ILE A 451 25.64 -4.01 -15.09
CA ILE A 451 25.73 -5.27 -14.33
C ILE A 451 24.53 -5.40 -13.37
N PRO A 452 23.74 -6.49 -13.46
CA PRO A 452 22.80 -6.83 -12.40
C PRO A 452 23.56 -7.36 -11.18
N VAL A 453 23.18 -6.92 -9.99
CA VAL A 453 23.85 -7.27 -8.74
C VAL A 453 22.84 -7.45 -7.62
N GLN A 454 23.05 -8.50 -6.83
CA GLN A 454 22.32 -8.73 -5.60
C GLN A 454 23.05 -8.07 -4.44
N VAL A 455 22.41 -7.08 -3.81
CA VAL A 455 22.98 -6.25 -2.75
C VAL A 455 22.43 -6.65 -1.39
N LEU A 456 23.33 -6.95 -0.44
CA LEU A 456 22.99 -7.18 0.97
C LEU A 456 23.27 -5.94 1.82
N GLY A 457 22.46 -5.75 2.87
CA GLY A 457 22.69 -4.71 3.89
C GLY A 457 21.72 -3.54 3.85
N CYS A 458 20.61 -3.68 3.11
CA CYS A 458 19.48 -2.76 3.22
C CYS A 458 18.76 -2.96 4.57
N ASN A 459 18.24 -1.87 5.15
CA ASN A 459 17.54 -1.92 6.43
C ASN A 459 16.11 -2.49 6.36
N SER A 460 15.48 -2.39 5.20
CA SER A 460 14.14 -2.87 4.89
C SER A 460 14.05 -3.14 3.39
N VAL A 461 13.11 -3.97 2.97
CA VAL A 461 12.88 -4.25 1.56
C VAL A 461 12.41 -2.96 0.87
N PRO A 462 13.16 -2.41 -0.11
CA PRO A 462 12.73 -1.25 -0.89
C PRO A 462 11.61 -1.65 -1.86
N ASP A 463 10.86 -0.64 -2.30
CA ASP A 463 9.82 -0.88 -3.30
C ASP A 463 10.48 -1.08 -4.67
N ALA A 464 9.90 -1.96 -5.47
CA ALA A 464 10.51 -2.31 -6.74
C ALA A 464 10.36 -1.17 -7.76
N GLY A 465 11.37 -0.95 -8.59
CA GLY A 465 11.44 0.19 -9.50
C GLY A 465 11.90 1.51 -8.86
N GLU A 466 12.18 1.53 -7.55
CA GLU A 466 12.76 2.71 -6.91
C GLU A 466 14.23 2.92 -7.34
N PRO A 467 14.67 4.17 -7.50
CA PRO A 467 16.07 4.45 -7.79
C PRO A 467 16.94 4.15 -6.56
N ILE A 468 18.08 3.53 -6.83
CA ILE A 468 19.17 3.37 -5.87
C ILE A 468 20.32 4.30 -6.24
N VAL A 469 20.85 5.00 -5.23
CA VAL A 469 21.97 5.92 -5.39
C VAL A 469 22.98 5.67 -4.28
N ALA A 470 24.24 5.47 -4.67
CA ALA A 470 25.38 5.45 -3.76
C ALA A 470 25.66 6.87 -3.25
N VAL A 471 25.84 7.00 -1.94
CA VAL A 471 26.04 8.27 -1.27
C VAL A 471 27.36 8.28 -0.52
N SER A 472 27.85 9.50 -0.27
CA SER A 472 29.18 9.69 0.33
C SER A 472 29.28 9.26 1.79
N SER A 473 28.16 9.18 2.52
CA SER A 473 28.14 8.85 3.94
C SER A 473 26.79 8.37 4.45
N GLU A 474 26.82 7.52 5.48
CA GLU A 474 25.62 7.03 6.19
C GLU A 474 24.74 8.18 6.73
N HIS A 475 25.36 9.30 7.12
CA HIS A 475 24.64 10.48 7.60
C HIS A 475 23.80 11.14 6.49
N GLU A 476 24.34 11.21 5.28
CA GLU A 476 23.61 11.70 4.12
C GLU A 476 22.48 10.73 3.76
N ALA A 477 22.76 9.42 3.73
CA ALA A 477 21.76 8.38 3.49
C ALA A 477 20.56 8.51 4.45
N LYS A 478 20.85 8.69 5.75
CA LYS A 478 19.83 8.85 6.79
C LYS A 478 18.97 10.09 6.59
N ARG A 479 19.58 11.20 6.18
CA ARG A 479 18.87 12.46 5.95
C ARG A 479 17.90 12.33 4.77
N ILE A 480 18.34 11.70 3.68
CA ILE A 480 17.53 11.51 2.46
C ILE A 480 16.37 10.55 2.74
N SER A 481 16.65 9.35 3.28
CA SER A 481 15.62 8.35 3.60
C SER A 481 14.57 8.91 4.57
N ARG A 482 14.97 9.59 5.66
CA ARG A 482 14.02 10.16 6.61
C ARG A 482 13.13 11.24 5.98
N ARG A 483 13.68 12.05 5.08
CA ARG A 483 12.90 13.06 4.36
C ARG A 483 11.86 12.41 3.44
N ARG A 484 12.26 11.40 2.66
CA ARG A 484 11.35 10.64 1.78
C ARG A 484 10.22 9.96 2.56
N GLN A 485 10.54 9.36 3.71
CA GLN A 485 9.54 8.75 4.60
C GLN A 485 8.50 9.75 5.14
N ILE A 486 8.92 10.98 5.47
CA ILE A 486 8.00 12.03 5.93
C ILE A 486 7.05 12.42 4.81
N VAL A 487 7.58 12.73 3.62
CA VAL A 487 6.78 13.13 2.46
C VAL A 487 5.76 12.05 2.08
N GLN A 488 6.17 10.79 2.04
CA GLN A 488 5.27 9.69 1.71
C GLN A 488 4.19 9.47 2.76
N ARG A 489 4.55 9.55 4.05
CA ARG A 489 3.57 9.46 5.14
C ARG A 489 2.53 10.58 5.08
N GLU A 490 2.94 11.79 4.69
CA GLU A 490 2.02 12.89 4.45
C GLU A 490 1.07 12.56 3.29
N ARG A 491 1.59 12.05 2.17
CA ARG A 491 0.77 11.58 1.03
C ARG A 491 -0.28 10.54 1.44
N GLU A 492 0.11 9.52 2.21
CA GLU A 492 -0.78 8.45 2.67
C GLU A 492 -1.88 8.99 3.61
N LEU A 493 -1.53 9.90 4.52
CA LEU A 493 -2.50 10.52 5.42
C LEU A 493 -3.52 11.39 4.66
N HIS A 494 -3.10 12.06 3.58
CA HIS A 494 -4.02 12.83 2.74
C HIS A 494 -4.94 11.93 1.92
N ALA A 495 -4.39 10.90 1.28
CA ALA A 495 -5.18 9.94 0.51
C ALA A 495 -6.29 9.27 1.35
N GLY A 496 -6.02 8.99 2.64
CA GLY A 496 -6.99 8.38 3.55
C GLY A 496 -8.03 9.34 4.16
N SER A 497 -7.82 10.65 4.09
CA SER A 497 -8.64 11.64 4.81
C SER A 497 -9.96 12.06 4.13
N MET A 498 -10.25 11.53 2.94
CA MET A 498 -11.49 11.84 2.19
C MET A 498 -12.69 10.95 2.54
N VAL A 499 -12.54 9.97 3.45
CA VAL A 499 -13.69 9.16 3.89
C VAL A 499 -14.50 9.98 4.89
N SER A 500 -15.69 10.43 4.48
CA SER A 500 -16.59 11.16 5.35
C SER A 500 -17.09 10.25 6.48
N LEU A 501 -17.53 10.86 7.60
CA LEU A 501 -18.19 10.09 8.66
C LEU A 501 -19.39 9.33 8.11
N GLU A 502 -20.14 9.90 7.16
CA GLU A 502 -21.27 9.27 6.48
C GLU A 502 -20.86 8.00 5.72
N ASP A 503 -19.74 8.05 4.98
CA ASP A 503 -19.16 6.86 4.32
C ASP A 503 -18.73 5.78 5.34
N PHE A 504 -18.26 6.18 6.52
CA PHE A 504 -17.91 5.25 7.59
C PHE A 504 -19.15 4.55 8.16
N TRP A 505 -20.27 5.27 8.36
CA TRP A 505 -21.53 4.67 8.80
C TRP A 505 -22.12 3.73 7.75
N GLN A 506 -22.03 4.08 6.47
CA GLN A 506 -22.44 3.20 5.35
C GLN A 506 -21.61 1.92 5.30
N LYS A 507 -20.27 2.03 5.33
CA LYS A 507 -19.36 0.88 5.33
C LYS A 507 -19.52 -0.04 6.54
N THR A 508 -19.91 0.50 7.69
CA THR A 508 -20.12 -0.32 8.90
C THR A 508 -21.43 -1.11 8.83
N ALA A 509 -22.44 -0.59 8.12
CA ALA A 509 -23.71 -1.28 7.87
C ALA A 509 -23.60 -2.35 6.76
N GLU A 510 -22.64 -2.19 5.83
CA GLU A 510 -22.43 -3.06 4.64
C GLU A 510 -21.36 -4.14 4.80
N ASN A 511 -20.78 -4.35 5.99
CA ASN A 511 -19.73 -5.36 6.18
C ASN A 511 -20.18 -6.83 6.03
N GLU A 512 -21.43 -7.09 5.66
CA GLU A 512 -21.89 -8.42 5.24
C GLU A 512 -21.41 -8.71 3.80
N GLY A 513 -20.13 -9.03 3.65
CA GLY A 513 -19.55 -9.41 2.35
C GLY A 513 -18.08 -9.06 2.14
N THR A 514 -17.42 -8.45 3.14
CA THR A 514 -16.00 -8.08 3.04
C THR A 514 -15.11 -9.22 3.55
N MET A 515 -14.22 -9.72 2.68
CA MET A 515 -13.22 -10.73 3.03
C MET A 515 -11.89 -10.06 3.33
N ASN A 516 -11.47 -10.09 4.59
CA ASN A 516 -10.20 -9.50 5.02
C ASN A 516 -9.02 -10.45 4.74
N LEU A 517 -8.00 -9.95 4.04
CA LEU A 517 -6.81 -10.73 3.69
C LEU A 517 -5.51 -10.05 4.15
N ILE A 518 -4.54 -10.87 4.53
CA ILE A 518 -3.13 -10.50 4.70
C ILE A 518 -2.31 -11.28 3.69
N VAL A 519 -1.54 -10.60 2.85
CA VAL A 519 -0.73 -11.23 1.80
C VAL A 519 0.75 -11.19 2.18
N LYS A 520 1.41 -12.34 2.17
CA LYS A 520 2.86 -12.48 2.35
C LYS A 520 3.42 -13.25 1.18
N ALA A 521 4.45 -12.71 0.54
CA ALA A 521 5.14 -13.37 -0.56
C ALA A 521 6.64 -13.48 -0.29
N ASP A 522 7.34 -14.32 -1.04
CA ASP A 522 8.79 -14.42 -1.03
C ASP A 522 9.43 -13.09 -1.45
N VAL A 523 8.88 -12.48 -2.51
CA VAL A 523 9.39 -11.24 -3.08
C VAL A 523 8.32 -10.14 -3.11
N GLN A 524 8.76 -8.89 -2.96
CA GLN A 524 7.88 -7.72 -2.86
C GLN A 524 7.03 -7.50 -4.13
N GLY A 525 7.62 -7.71 -5.31
CA GLY A 525 6.90 -7.54 -6.57
C GLY A 525 5.73 -8.52 -6.72
N THR A 526 5.91 -9.75 -6.25
CA THR A 526 4.85 -10.77 -6.28
C THR A 526 3.73 -10.46 -5.29
N ALA A 527 4.07 -9.91 -4.11
CA ALA A 527 3.05 -9.43 -3.17
C ALA A 527 2.19 -8.32 -3.79
N GLU A 528 2.78 -7.37 -4.50
CA GLU A 528 2.05 -6.30 -5.21
C GLU A 528 1.16 -6.85 -6.32
N ALA A 529 1.66 -7.81 -7.11
CA ALA A 529 0.90 -8.45 -8.17
C ALA A 529 -0.33 -9.20 -7.65
N ILE A 530 -0.18 -9.95 -6.55
CA ILE A 530 -1.31 -10.63 -5.89
C ILE A 530 -2.31 -9.61 -5.36
N VAL A 531 -1.85 -8.50 -4.78
CA VAL A 531 -2.72 -7.44 -4.28
C VAL A 531 -3.55 -6.83 -5.39
N ASP A 532 -2.94 -6.49 -6.53
CA ASP A 532 -3.65 -5.94 -7.69
C ASP A 532 -4.66 -6.94 -8.28
N ALA A 533 -4.27 -8.21 -8.41
CA ALA A 533 -5.15 -9.27 -8.89
C ALA A 533 -6.36 -9.45 -7.97
N LEU A 534 -6.14 -9.59 -6.66
CA LEU A 534 -7.21 -9.80 -5.69
C LEU A 534 -8.11 -8.57 -5.51
N SER A 535 -7.60 -7.36 -5.72
CA SER A 535 -8.39 -6.14 -5.63
C SER A 535 -9.37 -5.97 -6.79
N LYS A 536 -9.13 -6.65 -7.92
CA LYS A 536 -10.05 -6.72 -9.07
C LYS A 536 -11.14 -7.78 -8.87
N LEU A 537 -10.99 -8.67 -7.89
CA LEU A 537 -11.97 -9.70 -7.57
C LEU A 537 -13.03 -9.13 -6.63
N GLY A 538 -14.29 -9.45 -6.92
CA GLY A 538 -15.45 -9.02 -6.16
C GLY A 538 -16.52 -8.36 -7.03
N ASN A 539 -17.66 -8.09 -6.42
CA ASN A 539 -18.84 -7.43 -7.01
C ASN A 539 -19.41 -6.43 -5.98
N GLU A 540 -20.56 -5.83 -6.26
CA GLU A 540 -21.22 -4.90 -5.32
C GLU A 540 -21.62 -5.56 -3.98
N GLU A 541 -21.84 -6.88 -3.95
CA GLU A 541 -22.26 -7.62 -2.74
C GLU A 541 -21.08 -8.14 -1.90
N VAL A 542 -19.96 -8.52 -2.54
CA VAL A 542 -18.80 -9.12 -1.87
C VAL A 542 -17.52 -8.50 -2.39
N SER A 543 -16.62 -8.14 -1.48
CA SER A 543 -15.36 -7.48 -1.84
C SER A 543 -14.19 -8.00 -1.01
N VAL A 544 -13.00 -7.93 -1.60
CA VAL A 544 -11.75 -8.28 -0.93
C VAL A 544 -11.14 -7.03 -0.32
N ASN A 545 -10.81 -7.09 0.97
CA ASN A 545 -10.10 -6.02 1.68
C ASN A 545 -8.73 -6.49 2.13
N ILE A 546 -7.68 -5.85 1.60
CA ILE A 546 -6.29 -6.21 1.91
C ILE A 546 -5.80 -5.32 3.05
N ILE A 547 -5.66 -5.91 4.24
CA ILE A 547 -5.23 -5.19 5.44
C ILE A 547 -3.74 -4.87 5.37
N ARG A 548 -2.96 -5.84 4.89
CA ARG A 548 -1.50 -5.73 4.82
C ARG A 548 -0.93 -6.65 3.76
N SER A 549 0.05 -6.14 3.03
CA SER A 549 0.90 -6.93 2.14
C SER A 549 2.39 -6.70 2.44
N GLY A 550 3.23 -7.67 2.08
CA GLY A 550 4.69 -7.47 2.09
C GLY A 550 5.49 -8.74 1.86
N ALA A 551 6.79 -8.56 1.59
CA ALA A 551 7.73 -9.66 1.42
C ALA A 551 8.19 -10.30 2.75
N GLY A 552 8.53 -11.59 2.69
CA GLY A 552 9.11 -12.39 3.76
C GLY A 552 8.15 -13.39 4.41
N GLY A 553 8.70 -14.25 5.27
CA GLY A 553 7.97 -15.29 6.00
C GLY A 553 6.82 -14.75 6.87
N ILE A 554 5.86 -15.63 7.17
CA ILE A 554 4.71 -15.27 8.01
C ILE A 554 5.14 -15.29 9.48
N SER A 555 5.01 -14.13 10.13
CA SER A 555 5.46 -13.90 11.51
C SER A 555 4.30 -13.94 12.51
N SER A 556 4.61 -14.08 13.80
CA SER A 556 3.64 -13.94 14.90
C SER A 556 2.86 -12.62 14.87
N ASN A 557 3.48 -11.53 14.42
CA ASN A 557 2.80 -10.24 14.31
C ASN A 557 1.70 -10.25 13.23
N ASP A 558 1.91 -11.00 12.15
CA ASP A 558 0.92 -11.14 11.08
C ASP A 558 -0.27 -11.98 11.56
N VAL A 559 0.00 -13.04 12.34
CA VAL A 559 -1.05 -13.87 13.00
C VAL A 559 -1.86 -13.06 14.03
N ASN A 560 -1.19 -12.22 14.83
CA ASN A 560 -1.87 -11.34 15.77
C ASN A 560 -2.78 -10.33 15.06
N LEU A 561 -2.31 -9.76 13.94
CA LEU A 561 -3.10 -8.82 13.15
C LEU A 561 -4.29 -9.53 12.48
N ALA A 562 -4.07 -10.73 11.95
CA ALA A 562 -5.12 -11.56 11.37
C ALA A 562 -6.23 -11.89 12.37
N ALA A 563 -5.85 -12.33 13.58
CA ALA A 563 -6.80 -12.63 14.64
C ALA A 563 -7.60 -11.39 15.09
N ALA A 564 -6.96 -10.22 15.15
CA ALA A 564 -7.62 -8.98 15.56
C ALA A 564 -8.60 -8.44 14.52
N SER A 565 -8.38 -8.74 13.24
CA SER A 565 -9.17 -8.22 12.12
C SER A 565 -10.00 -9.28 11.40
N ASN A 566 -10.07 -10.50 11.94
CA ASN A 566 -10.72 -11.66 11.33
C ASN A 566 -10.29 -11.86 9.86
N ALA A 567 -8.98 -11.88 9.64
CA ALA A 567 -8.39 -11.96 8.30
C ALA A 567 -7.74 -13.32 8.04
N ILE A 568 -7.77 -13.75 6.77
CA ILE A 568 -7.07 -14.96 6.31
C ILE A 568 -5.68 -14.57 5.82
N ILE A 569 -4.68 -15.38 6.15
CA ILE A 569 -3.29 -15.14 5.70
C ILE A 569 -3.01 -15.97 4.46
N ILE A 570 -2.64 -15.28 3.37
CA ILE A 570 -2.19 -15.87 2.12
C ILE A 570 -0.66 -15.83 2.08
N GLY A 571 -0.02 -17.00 2.08
CA GLY A 571 1.41 -17.17 1.93
C GLY A 571 1.78 -17.62 0.52
N PHE A 572 2.43 -16.78 -0.27
CA PHE A 572 2.92 -17.12 -1.60
C PHE A 572 4.40 -17.52 -1.54
N ARG A 573 4.70 -18.80 -1.75
CA ARG A 573 6.05 -19.39 -1.66
C ARG A 573 6.79 -19.15 -0.33
N VAL A 574 6.08 -18.67 0.68
CA VAL A 574 6.57 -18.45 2.04
C VAL A 574 5.89 -19.38 3.02
N ARG A 575 6.64 -19.76 4.05
CA ARG A 575 6.13 -20.59 5.14
C ARG A 575 6.02 -19.78 6.43
N PRO A 576 5.08 -20.14 7.33
CA PRO A 576 5.03 -19.57 8.66
C PRO A 576 6.17 -20.10 9.53
N ASP A 577 6.69 -19.23 10.38
CA ASP A 577 7.61 -19.60 11.44
C ASP A 577 6.94 -20.58 12.41
N VAL A 578 7.74 -21.37 13.13
CA VAL A 578 7.24 -22.36 14.10
C VAL A 578 6.27 -21.73 15.11
N ARG A 579 6.64 -20.57 15.67
CA ARG A 579 5.78 -19.81 16.60
C ARG A 579 4.52 -19.29 15.94
N ALA A 580 4.62 -18.78 14.72
CA ALA A 580 3.45 -18.27 13.99
C ALA A 580 2.45 -19.39 13.70
N ARG A 581 2.92 -20.60 13.38
CA ARG A 581 2.06 -21.78 13.18
C ARG A 581 1.34 -22.20 14.46
N GLU A 582 2.06 -22.28 15.57
CA GLU A 582 1.46 -22.62 16.87
C GLU A 582 0.41 -21.58 17.30
N GLU A 583 0.71 -20.30 17.14
CA GLU A 583 -0.24 -19.21 17.46
C GLU A 583 -1.45 -19.19 16.54
N ALA A 584 -1.27 -19.50 15.25
CA ALA A 584 -2.37 -19.56 14.29
C ALA A 584 -3.36 -20.67 14.65
N SER A 585 -2.87 -21.88 14.99
CA SER A 585 -3.72 -22.97 15.46
C SER A 585 -4.40 -22.67 16.80
N ALA A 586 -3.71 -21.97 17.71
CA ALA A 586 -4.28 -21.61 19.01
C ALA A 586 -5.39 -20.55 18.92
N ARG A 587 -5.38 -19.71 17.88
CA ARG A 587 -6.32 -18.61 17.68
C ARG A 587 -7.28 -18.79 16.51
N ASP A 588 -7.27 -19.98 15.91
CA ASP A 588 -8.11 -20.34 14.77
C ASP A 588 -7.94 -19.40 13.57
N VAL A 589 -6.69 -18.99 13.29
CA VAL A 589 -6.33 -18.18 12.13
C VAL A 589 -5.95 -19.10 10.97
N GLU A 590 -6.65 -18.96 9.85
CA GLU A 590 -6.36 -19.73 8.64
C GLU A 590 -5.13 -19.17 7.89
N ILE A 591 -4.22 -20.08 7.54
CA ILE A 591 -3.05 -19.79 6.73
C ILE A 591 -3.07 -20.69 5.49
N ALA A 592 -3.30 -20.09 4.32
CA ALA A 592 -3.29 -20.79 3.04
C ALA A 592 -1.98 -20.49 2.29
N ILE A 593 -1.27 -21.55 1.87
CA ILE A 593 0.04 -21.42 1.21
C ILE A 593 -0.09 -21.84 -0.25
N PHE A 594 0.39 -21.00 -1.16
CA PHE A 594 0.33 -21.21 -2.60
C PHE A 594 1.71 -21.06 -3.24
N SER A 595 1.85 -21.58 -4.46
CA SER A 595 3.08 -21.45 -5.26
C SER A 595 2.82 -20.97 -6.69
N VAL A 596 1.55 -20.87 -7.08
CA VAL A 596 1.08 -20.43 -8.40
C VAL A 596 -0.07 -19.44 -8.20
N ILE A 597 0.00 -18.28 -8.88
CA ILE A 597 -0.91 -17.15 -8.61
C ILE A 597 -2.38 -17.46 -8.91
N HIS A 598 -2.68 -18.19 -9.99
CA HIS A 598 -4.04 -18.62 -10.33
C HIS A 598 -4.72 -19.46 -9.24
N GLN A 599 -3.96 -20.29 -8.52
CA GLN A 599 -4.53 -21.08 -7.42
C GLN A 599 -5.02 -20.16 -6.29
N VAL A 600 -4.36 -19.00 -6.10
CA VAL A 600 -4.81 -17.98 -5.14
C VAL A 600 -6.13 -17.38 -5.63
N GLU A 601 -6.17 -16.91 -6.88
CA GLU A 601 -7.36 -16.29 -7.49
C GLU A 601 -8.57 -17.24 -7.44
N ASP A 602 -8.41 -18.50 -7.88
CA ASP A 602 -9.46 -19.51 -7.89
C ASP A 602 -9.98 -19.83 -6.49
N THR A 603 -9.07 -19.92 -5.51
CA THR A 603 -9.45 -20.24 -4.12
C THR A 603 -10.20 -19.09 -3.48
N ILE A 604 -9.74 -17.85 -3.70
CA ILE A 604 -10.43 -16.65 -3.21
C ILE A 604 -11.79 -16.48 -3.92
N ASN A 605 -11.89 -16.69 -5.23
CA ASN A 605 -13.18 -16.65 -5.95
C ASN A 605 -14.19 -17.68 -5.42
N LYS A 606 -13.73 -18.90 -5.09
CA LYS A 606 -14.57 -19.91 -4.44
C LYS A 606 -15.00 -19.50 -3.03
N ALA A 607 -14.09 -18.90 -2.25
CA ALA A 607 -14.40 -18.41 -0.91
C ALA A 607 -15.42 -17.27 -0.96
N LEU A 608 -15.26 -16.32 -1.89
CA LEU A 608 -16.20 -15.22 -2.10
C LEU A 608 -17.56 -15.72 -2.57
N SER A 609 -17.61 -16.73 -3.44
CA SER A 609 -18.88 -17.39 -3.84
C SER A 609 -19.61 -17.99 -2.63
N GLY A 610 -18.87 -18.52 -1.65
CA GLY A 610 -19.44 -19.03 -0.39
C GLY A 610 -20.00 -17.94 0.53
N LEU A 611 -19.59 -16.68 0.35
CA LEU A 611 -20.12 -15.54 1.09
C LEU A 611 -21.37 -14.92 0.42
N LEU A 612 -21.64 -15.25 -0.84
CA LEU A 612 -22.83 -14.77 -1.54
C LEU A 612 -24.11 -15.35 -0.93
N LYS A 613 -25.12 -14.50 -0.80
CA LYS A 613 -26.45 -14.94 -0.38
C LYS A 613 -27.04 -15.85 -1.48
N PRO A 614 -27.55 -17.05 -1.13
CA PRO A 614 -28.15 -17.95 -2.11
C PRO A 614 -29.31 -17.28 -2.86
N GLU A 615 -29.46 -17.58 -4.14
CA GLU A 615 -30.62 -17.13 -4.92
C GLU A 615 -31.85 -17.94 -4.53
N GLU A 616 -32.92 -17.24 -4.16
CA GLU A 616 -34.23 -17.86 -3.99
C GLU A 616 -34.88 -18.02 -5.36
N LYS A 617 -35.03 -19.28 -5.83
CA LYS A 617 -35.81 -19.60 -7.03
C LYS A 617 -37.12 -20.26 -6.67
N GLU A 618 -38.19 -19.80 -7.29
CA GLU A 618 -39.49 -20.43 -7.19
C GLU A 618 -39.55 -21.65 -8.12
N GLU A 619 -39.64 -22.85 -7.54
CA GLU A 619 -39.91 -24.07 -8.28
C GLU A 619 -41.42 -24.36 -8.27
N PHE A 620 -42.03 -24.40 -9.44
CA PHE A 620 -43.44 -24.72 -9.60
C PHE A 620 -43.72 -26.20 -9.29
N LEU A 621 -44.62 -26.47 -8.34
CA LEU A 621 -45.00 -27.83 -7.94
C LEU A 621 -46.28 -28.33 -8.62
N GLY A 622 -47.26 -27.45 -8.87
CA GLY A 622 -48.54 -27.82 -9.49
C GLY A 622 -49.61 -26.75 -9.43
N SER A 623 -50.71 -26.95 -10.16
CA SER A 623 -51.85 -26.03 -10.18
C SER A 623 -53.19 -26.73 -9.99
N ALA A 624 -54.13 -26.05 -9.34
CA ALA A 624 -55.48 -26.53 -9.08
C ALA A 624 -56.52 -25.45 -9.34
N GLU A 625 -57.58 -25.79 -10.07
CA GLU A 625 -58.66 -24.86 -10.42
C GLU A 625 -59.81 -24.97 -9.42
N VAL A 626 -60.32 -23.83 -8.95
CA VAL A 626 -61.43 -23.73 -8.00
C VAL A 626 -62.75 -23.95 -8.72
N ARG A 627 -63.44 -25.05 -8.37
CA ARG A 627 -64.73 -25.44 -8.95
C ARG A 627 -65.91 -25.18 -8.04
N GLU A 628 -65.70 -25.23 -6.72
CA GLU A 628 -66.75 -24.99 -5.73
C GLU A 628 -66.19 -24.25 -4.52
N LEU A 629 -67.05 -23.57 -3.75
CA LEU A 629 -66.66 -22.83 -2.55
C LEU A 629 -67.48 -23.31 -1.36
N PHE A 630 -66.80 -23.73 -0.30
CA PHE A 630 -67.41 -24.18 0.94
C PHE A 630 -67.11 -23.18 2.05
N ARG A 631 -68.14 -22.69 2.75
CA ARG A 631 -67.96 -21.85 3.93
C ARG A 631 -68.06 -22.71 5.18
N VAL A 632 -66.96 -22.82 5.93
CA VAL A 632 -66.91 -23.60 7.16
C VAL A 632 -66.81 -22.66 8.37
N PRO A 633 -67.71 -22.77 9.36
CA PRO A 633 -67.65 -21.96 10.58
C PRO A 633 -66.29 -22.12 11.29
N LYS A 634 -65.66 -21.00 11.70
CA LYS A 634 -64.33 -20.88 12.34
C LYS A 634 -63.09 -21.10 11.45
N ILE A 635 -63.21 -21.68 10.25
CA ILE A 635 -62.06 -21.97 9.36
C ILE A 635 -62.00 -21.01 8.16
N GLY A 636 -63.15 -20.49 7.70
CA GLY A 636 -63.22 -19.55 6.59
C GLY A 636 -63.75 -20.19 5.29
N THR A 637 -63.41 -19.59 4.15
CA THR A 637 -63.76 -20.10 2.82
C THR A 637 -62.75 -21.18 2.41
N ILE A 638 -63.23 -22.39 2.11
CA ILE A 638 -62.45 -23.50 1.56
C ILE A 638 -62.78 -23.63 0.08
N ALA A 639 -61.75 -23.62 -0.75
CA ALA A 639 -61.87 -23.86 -2.19
C ALA A 639 -61.95 -25.36 -2.46
N GLY A 640 -63.06 -25.82 -3.02
CA GLY A 640 -63.16 -27.13 -3.66
C GLY A 640 -62.47 -27.06 -5.02
N SER A 641 -61.27 -27.61 -5.10
CA SER A 641 -60.37 -27.47 -6.24
C SER A 641 -60.06 -28.81 -6.89
N TYR A 642 -59.87 -28.78 -8.21
CA TYR A 642 -59.42 -29.92 -9.00
C TYR A 642 -57.98 -29.68 -9.45
N VAL A 643 -57.06 -30.60 -9.11
CA VAL A 643 -55.64 -30.46 -9.48
C VAL A 643 -55.46 -30.74 -10.97
N ILE A 644 -55.11 -29.71 -11.74
CA ILE A 644 -54.92 -29.77 -13.20
C ILE A 644 -53.57 -30.42 -13.51
N SER A 645 -52.49 -29.94 -12.89
CA SER A 645 -51.13 -30.39 -13.17
C SER A 645 -50.28 -30.42 -11.90
N GLY A 646 -49.28 -31.29 -11.87
CA GLY A 646 -48.36 -31.42 -10.74
C GLY A 646 -49.01 -31.94 -9.46
N LEU A 647 -48.61 -31.37 -8.32
CA LEU A 647 -49.10 -31.73 -7.00
C LEU A 647 -49.27 -30.50 -6.12
N ILE A 648 -50.25 -30.54 -5.21
CA ILE A 648 -50.45 -29.52 -4.18
C ILE A 648 -49.98 -30.08 -2.85
N ARG A 649 -49.00 -29.43 -2.20
CA ARG A 649 -48.49 -29.78 -0.87
C ARG A 649 -49.05 -28.85 0.20
N ARG A 650 -49.35 -29.40 1.38
CA ARG A 650 -49.83 -28.60 2.52
C ARG A 650 -48.80 -27.59 3.06
N ASN A 651 -47.51 -27.89 2.95
CA ASN A 651 -46.45 -27.04 3.49
C ASN A 651 -45.80 -26.12 2.42
N ALA A 652 -46.28 -26.17 1.18
CA ALA A 652 -45.75 -25.34 0.11
C ALA A 652 -46.35 -23.93 0.14
N GLN A 653 -45.67 -22.98 -0.52
CA GLN A 653 -46.28 -21.70 -0.82
C GLN A 653 -47.27 -21.85 -1.97
N ILE A 654 -48.27 -20.99 -1.97
CA ILE A 654 -49.34 -20.98 -2.97
C ILE A 654 -49.63 -19.57 -3.42
N ARG A 655 -50.00 -19.45 -4.69
CA ARG A 655 -50.41 -18.22 -5.35
C ARG A 655 -51.80 -18.39 -5.93
N LEU A 656 -52.68 -17.44 -5.66
CA LEU A 656 -54.02 -17.37 -6.26
C LEU A 656 -53.96 -16.48 -7.50
N VAL A 657 -54.28 -17.05 -8.65
CA VAL A 657 -54.23 -16.41 -9.97
C VAL A 657 -55.65 -16.36 -10.54
N ARG A 658 -56.08 -15.18 -11.00
CA ARG A 658 -57.37 -14.97 -11.66
C ARG A 658 -57.14 -14.25 -12.98
N ASN A 659 -57.58 -14.83 -14.09
CA ASN A 659 -57.37 -14.29 -15.44
C ASN A 659 -55.90 -13.95 -15.75
N GLY A 660 -54.95 -14.73 -15.22
CA GLY A 660 -53.52 -14.51 -15.39
C GLY A 660 -52.90 -13.42 -14.52
N VAL A 661 -53.63 -12.88 -13.54
CA VAL A 661 -53.11 -11.89 -12.58
C VAL A 661 -53.03 -12.50 -11.18
N ASP A 662 -51.87 -12.30 -10.54
CA ASP A 662 -51.59 -12.74 -9.17
C ASP A 662 -52.35 -11.86 -8.17
N LEU A 663 -53.35 -12.44 -7.50
CA LEU A 663 -54.18 -11.73 -6.53
C LEU A 663 -53.64 -11.81 -5.11
N TRP A 664 -53.04 -12.95 -4.75
CA TRP A 664 -52.60 -13.23 -3.40
C TRP A 664 -51.55 -14.34 -3.38
N SER A 665 -50.57 -14.22 -2.48
CA SER A 665 -49.59 -15.27 -2.19
C SER A 665 -49.55 -15.55 -0.69
N GLY A 666 -49.32 -16.81 -0.33
CA GLY A 666 -49.17 -17.22 1.07
C GLY A 666 -49.10 -18.73 1.24
N THR A 667 -49.57 -19.23 2.39
CA THR A 667 -49.47 -20.65 2.75
C THR A 667 -50.84 -21.33 2.81
N VAL A 668 -50.85 -22.65 2.61
CA VAL A 668 -52.06 -23.48 2.73
C VAL A 668 -52.41 -23.63 4.22
N SER A 669 -53.61 -23.21 4.63
CA SER A 669 -54.09 -23.40 6.00
C SER A 669 -54.57 -24.83 6.26
N SER A 670 -55.22 -25.44 5.27
CA SER A 670 -55.67 -26.83 5.34
C SER A 670 -55.78 -27.47 3.96
N LEU A 671 -55.43 -28.75 3.87
CA LEU A 671 -55.53 -29.55 2.65
C LEU A 671 -56.26 -30.85 2.99
N LYS A 672 -57.49 -31.02 2.49
CA LYS A 672 -58.34 -32.16 2.82
C LYS A 672 -58.92 -32.82 1.58
N ARG A 673 -59.12 -34.14 1.63
CA ARG A 673 -59.84 -34.91 0.59
C ARG A 673 -60.89 -35.78 1.26
N PHE A 674 -62.16 -35.64 0.86
CA PHE A 674 -63.30 -36.41 1.39
C PHE A 674 -63.32 -36.57 2.93
N LYS A 675 -62.98 -35.48 3.66
CA LYS A 675 -62.89 -35.35 5.13
C LYS A 675 -61.56 -35.74 5.80
N GLU A 676 -60.62 -36.34 5.07
CA GLU A 676 -59.29 -36.69 5.61
C GLU A 676 -58.26 -35.62 5.27
N ASP A 677 -57.43 -35.24 6.25
CA ASP A 677 -56.25 -34.39 6.03
C ASP A 677 -55.22 -35.15 5.17
N ARG A 678 -54.74 -34.51 4.11
CA ARG A 678 -53.72 -35.06 3.21
C ARG A 678 -52.49 -34.16 3.22
N LYS A 679 -51.30 -34.77 3.17
CA LYS A 679 -50.02 -34.05 3.06
C LYS A 679 -49.80 -33.49 1.65
N GLU A 680 -50.22 -34.26 0.64
CA GLU A 680 -50.11 -33.91 -0.77
C GLU A 680 -51.30 -34.47 -1.55
N VAL A 681 -51.68 -33.78 -2.63
CA VAL A 681 -52.71 -34.21 -3.58
C VAL A 681 -52.14 -34.12 -4.99
N LYS A 682 -52.19 -35.24 -5.73
CA LYS A 682 -51.65 -35.37 -7.09
C LYS A 682 -52.67 -34.93 -8.14
N SER A 683 -52.20 -34.64 -9.34
CA SER A 683 -53.03 -34.34 -10.51
C SER A 683 -54.15 -35.37 -10.74
N GLY A 684 -55.29 -34.88 -11.21
CA GLY A 684 -56.47 -35.72 -11.50
C GLY A 684 -57.36 -36.02 -10.29
N PHE A 685 -57.04 -35.51 -9.10
CA PHE A 685 -57.86 -35.67 -7.91
C PHE A 685 -58.46 -34.34 -7.42
N GLU A 686 -59.65 -34.43 -6.82
CA GLU A 686 -60.31 -33.32 -6.13
C GLU A 686 -59.81 -33.17 -4.69
N CYS A 687 -59.68 -31.93 -4.24
CA CYS A 687 -59.31 -31.60 -2.88
C CYS A 687 -59.96 -30.29 -2.41
N GLY A 688 -60.09 -30.14 -1.10
CA GLY A 688 -60.41 -28.88 -0.44
C GLY A 688 -59.13 -28.19 0.01
N ILE A 689 -58.89 -26.97 -0.50
CA ILE A 689 -57.74 -26.13 -0.17
C ILE A 689 -58.25 -24.92 0.62
N GLY A 690 -57.76 -24.76 1.85
CA GLY A 690 -57.93 -23.53 2.63
C GLY A 690 -56.72 -22.62 2.46
N LEU A 691 -56.95 -21.34 2.17
CA LEU A 691 -55.90 -20.31 2.15
C LEU A 691 -55.73 -19.71 3.55
N SER A 692 -54.51 -19.37 3.95
CA SER A 692 -54.27 -18.70 5.24
C SER A 692 -54.53 -17.20 5.13
N GLY A 693 -55.51 -16.66 5.88
CA GLY A 693 -55.74 -15.21 5.94
C GLY A 693 -56.38 -14.56 4.71
N TYR A 694 -56.77 -15.34 3.70
CA TYR A 694 -57.45 -14.85 2.49
C TYR A 694 -58.77 -15.59 2.26
N ASN A 695 -59.87 -14.85 2.04
CA ASN A 695 -61.22 -15.40 1.95
C ASN A 695 -61.97 -15.06 0.65
N ASP A 696 -61.46 -14.17 -0.21
CA ASP A 696 -62.11 -13.75 -1.48
C ASP A 696 -61.74 -14.67 -2.66
N ILE A 697 -62.06 -15.96 -2.51
CA ILE A 697 -61.86 -16.97 -3.55
C ILE A 697 -63.13 -17.03 -4.41
N LYS A 698 -62.98 -17.06 -5.73
CA LYS A 698 -64.08 -17.17 -6.70
C LYS A 698 -63.98 -18.44 -7.53
N LEU A 699 -65.09 -18.81 -8.14
CA LEU A 699 -65.16 -19.93 -9.07
C LEU A 699 -64.36 -19.60 -10.34
N GLY A 700 -63.54 -20.55 -10.79
CA GLY A 700 -62.63 -20.37 -11.93
C GLY A 700 -61.28 -19.75 -11.58
N ASP A 701 -60.98 -19.49 -10.30
CA ASP A 701 -59.63 -19.09 -9.88
C ASP A 701 -58.67 -20.28 -9.98
N VAL A 702 -57.39 -20.01 -10.26
CA VAL A 702 -56.33 -21.02 -10.30
C VAL A 702 -55.42 -20.83 -9.09
N ILE A 703 -55.19 -21.90 -8.33
CA ILE A 703 -54.25 -21.94 -7.21
C ILE A 703 -53.00 -22.65 -7.71
N GLU A 704 -51.89 -21.93 -7.77
CA GLU A 704 -50.57 -22.47 -8.10
C GLU A 704 -49.79 -22.74 -6.82
N SER A 705 -49.11 -23.87 -6.74
CA SER A 705 -48.22 -24.23 -5.64
C SER A 705 -46.79 -24.16 -6.10
N PHE A 706 -45.93 -23.51 -5.32
CA PHE A 706 -44.51 -23.39 -5.59
C PHE A 706 -43.71 -23.54 -4.29
N GLU A 707 -42.45 -23.93 -4.42
CA GLU A 707 -41.49 -24.05 -3.34
C GLU A 707 -40.33 -23.10 -3.60
N ILE A 708 -39.86 -22.40 -2.57
CA ILE A 708 -38.68 -21.55 -2.70
C ILE A 708 -37.46 -22.43 -2.41
N ILE A 709 -36.63 -22.64 -3.42
CA ILE A 709 -35.37 -23.36 -3.29
C ILE A 709 -34.24 -22.34 -3.29
N SER A 710 -33.37 -22.42 -2.29
CA SER A 710 -32.12 -21.68 -2.24
C SER A 710 -31.08 -22.35 -3.14
N VAL A 711 -30.65 -21.69 -4.21
CA VAL A 711 -29.58 -22.14 -5.10
C VAL A 711 -28.32 -21.33 -4.80
N ALA A 712 -27.20 -22.00 -4.54
CA ALA A 712 -25.91 -21.34 -4.34
C ALA A 712 -25.48 -20.60 -5.62
N ARG A 713 -24.99 -19.37 -5.48
CA ARG A 713 -24.48 -18.55 -6.59
C ARG A 713 -22.97 -18.74 -6.74
N GLU A 714 -22.48 -18.58 -7.97
CA GLU A 714 -21.05 -18.54 -8.31
C GLU A 714 -20.71 -17.17 -8.90
N LEU A 715 -19.50 -16.68 -8.59
CA LEU A 715 -18.94 -15.42 -9.09
C LEU A 715 -18.47 -15.49 -10.55
#